data_AF-A0A8C1PV04-F1
#
_entry.id   AF-A0A8C1PV04-F1
#
_cell.length_a   1.000
_cell.length_b   1.000
_cell.length_c   1.000
_cell.angle_alpha   90.00
_cell.angle_beta   90.00
_cell.angle_gamma   90.00
#
_symmetry.space_group_name_H-M   'P 1'
#
loop_
_entity.id
_entity.type
_entity.pdbx_description
1 polymer ?
#
loop_
_entity_poly.entity_id
_entity_poly.type
_entity_poly.pdbx_seq_one_letter_code
_entity_poly.pdbx_strand_id
1 'polypeptide(L)'
;MMFSYLVLMGIVCLCSTEPLRRHKRSWIIDSFDIVEEHPGPFPYDLGQIKLDRSYLVEFMLKGKGVDEDPKGVLSIDPKTGVIKVHRKVDYEQYSVLMLTFQARNKSNLAVDTQLGMEVNILDINDNPPVFQRKVYDVTIEEATKQGGFIVGVLAIDKDAAGTPNSTIDYKITSVTPTTKNVEFYMQKSGAISFKGCFDYEVANKYTITVEAKDRGVVKLSSTASIIVNLQDGNNHLPVITGQTGSAKVLEGTNGTSPLIIHAADADTRLTAAWRVRYSIQGDKAGHFSIYTDPDTNDGILTVVKPLDFEEKAEQKLTIFVENEESYFSCEVKERSADGLWTIITNPAKPSSRDITITVEDANDPPFFLDPVRKVILEENGVVGAFVDKVTAVDPDTGRRHKLEYSIDQDPAGWFRVDKTTGEIFVKESLDRESSHVTNGTYTVTVLVTEKDDHPPMTSTATIQIYIEDKNDNVPLLKENMISLCQSDEVSHAEITAFDLDGDPYSGPFSFEIVGDHKKEWSFDPSHGSTVHLVKDKSVHTSLYTLIVKISDKQGRFVLQNLSVALCDCVVSPNCLTQRNTQQKVGSGMKGITILAALMILACLLLSLTCSCGTVKSLAQVDSVLEDALLPSNIEKPGTDCVVPTILLKKTSVSHSKDPTLVNYGVQQTADFQRVSSKIIAAQSLPVQIDECWSRDRSQCDSSETWMWKQYQSDNRYQGSTFSRRSSRRRRSTCFISRSTLQSLLSQRLHSIQCLEKELLDYEPQLYALEDNPDHFVDLDPIDLPMNEFDPEQLSDLGPAFKHLASLCSPETMLKPEAMKNRTR
;
A
#
# COMPACT_ATOMS: atom_id res chain seq x y z
N MET A 1 -27.74 36.40 -107.13
CA MET A 1 -26.48 35.62 -107.11
C MET A 1 -25.81 35.86 -105.77
N MET A 2 -25.28 34.88 -105.04
CA MET A 2 -25.25 33.41 -105.19
C MET A 2 -24.72 32.89 -103.83
N PHE A 3 -25.19 31.82 -103.19
CA PHE A 3 -26.04 30.70 -103.61
C PHE A 3 -27.19 30.45 -102.63
N SER A 4 -28.43 30.56 -103.10
CA SER A 4 -29.65 30.16 -102.38
C SER A 4 -30.16 28.83 -102.92
N TYR A 5 -29.72 27.70 -102.34
CA TYR A 5 -30.31 26.35 -102.53
C TYR A 5 -29.86 25.39 -101.41
N LEU A 6 -29.86 25.88 -100.16
CA LEU A 6 -29.11 25.28 -99.04
C LEU A 6 -30.01 24.92 -97.83
N VAL A 7 -31.25 24.49 -98.08
CA VAL A 7 -32.21 24.06 -97.04
C VAL A 7 -33.04 22.86 -97.53
N LEU A 8 -32.42 21.67 -97.57
CA LEU A 8 -33.14 20.40 -97.62
C LEU A 8 -32.27 19.31 -96.96
N MET A 9 -32.88 18.46 -96.12
CA MET A 9 -32.24 17.42 -95.27
C MET A 9 -31.34 17.96 -94.14
N GLY A 10 -31.93 18.12 -92.96
CA GLY A 10 -31.23 18.47 -91.73
C GLY A 10 -32.03 18.16 -90.47
N ILE A 11 -31.94 16.92 -90.00
CA ILE A 11 -32.22 16.47 -88.61
C ILE A 11 -33.70 16.47 -88.16
N VAL A 12 -34.22 15.26 -87.95
CA VAL A 12 -35.41 15.00 -87.13
C VAL A 12 -35.10 15.42 -85.69
N CYS A 13 -35.72 16.50 -85.24
CA CYS A 13 -35.76 16.85 -83.82
C CYS A 13 -37.21 16.78 -83.33
N LEU A 14 -37.47 15.87 -82.39
CA LEU A 14 -38.78 15.69 -81.77
C LEU A 14 -39.06 16.85 -80.80
N CYS A 15 -39.41 18.02 -81.35
CA CYS A 15 -40.06 19.07 -80.58
C CYS A 15 -41.48 18.64 -80.23
N SER A 16 -41.64 17.95 -79.10
CA SER A 16 -42.93 17.75 -78.45
C SER A 16 -43.49 19.11 -78.01
N THR A 17 -44.25 19.76 -78.89
CA THR A 17 -45.05 20.93 -78.53
C THR A 17 -46.27 20.46 -77.74
N GLU A 18 -46.07 20.16 -76.46
CA GLU A 18 -47.20 20.05 -75.54
C GLU A 18 -47.98 21.38 -75.57
N PRO A 19 -49.31 21.34 -75.75
CA PRO A 19 -50.11 22.54 -75.68
C PRO A 19 -50.03 23.09 -74.25
N LEU A 20 -49.54 24.32 -74.10
CA LEU A 20 -49.46 25.03 -72.82
C LEU A 20 -50.84 25.12 -72.16
N ARG A 21 -51.15 24.13 -71.32
CA ARG A 21 -52.43 24.00 -70.64
C ARG A 21 -52.44 24.98 -69.48
N ARG A 22 -53.05 26.15 -69.70
CA ARG A 22 -53.20 27.18 -68.68
C ARG A 22 -54.02 26.64 -67.50
N HIS A 23 -53.34 26.16 -66.46
CA HIS A 23 -53.99 25.83 -65.20
C HIS A 23 -54.68 27.10 -64.68
N LYS A 24 -56.00 27.03 -64.56
CA LYS A 24 -56.81 28.08 -63.92
C LYS A 24 -56.40 28.12 -62.46
N ARG A 25 -55.96 29.27 -61.96
CA ARG A 25 -55.61 29.42 -60.53
C ARG A 25 -56.82 28.99 -59.69
N SER A 26 -56.60 28.15 -58.70
CA SER A 26 -57.58 27.93 -57.64
C SER A 26 -57.84 29.26 -56.95
N TRP A 27 -59.10 29.54 -56.65
CA TRP A 27 -59.44 30.66 -55.77
C TRP A 27 -58.95 30.32 -54.36
N ILE A 28 -58.26 31.26 -53.73
CA ILE A 28 -57.93 31.22 -52.31
C ILE A 28 -58.88 32.21 -51.65
N ILE A 29 -59.51 31.82 -50.54
CA ILE A 29 -60.27 32.74 -49.70
C ILE A 29 -59.24 33.46 -48.83
N ASP A 30 -59.28 34.80 -48.76
CA ASP A 30 -58.44 35.55 -47.82
C ASP A 30 -58.67 35.02 -46.40
N SER A 31 -57.61 34.83 -45.63
CA SER A 31 -57.71 34.31 -44.26
C SER A 31 -58.55 35.26 -43.39
N PHE A 32 -59.43 34.69 -42.56
CA PHE A 32 -60.15 35.46 -41.55
C PHE A 32 -59.39 35.38 -40.23
N ASP A 33 -59.38 36.47 -39.48
CA ASP A 33 -58.69 36.55 -38.21
C ASP A 33 -59.69 36.83 -37.07
N ILE A 34 -59.65 36.03 -36.01
CA ILE A 34 -60.48 36.17 -34.80
C ILE A 34 -59.57 36.53 -33.63
N VAL A 35 -59.77 37.68 -32.99
CA VAL A 35 -59.11 37.98 -31.70
C VAL A 35 -59.73 37.10 -30.62
N GLU A 36 -58.89 36.43 -29.84
CA GLU A 36 -59.34 35.61 -28.71
C GLU A 36 -59.94 36.44 -27.57
N GLU A 37 -60.62 35.78 -26.62
CA GLU A 37 -61.25 36.41 -25.44
C GLU A 37 -62.09 37.67 -25.73
N HIS A 38 -62.56 37.82 -26.96
CA HIS A 38 -63.23 39.04 -27.43
C HIS A 38 -64.42 39.39 -26.54
N PRO A 39 -64.54 40.65 -26.04
CA PRO A 39 -65.50 41.01 -24.98
C PRO A 39 -66.98 40.99 -25.43
N GLY A 40 -67.23 40.74 -26.71
CA GLY A 40 -68.57 40.72 -27.32
C GLY A 40 -69.06 42.11 -27.75
N PRO A 41 -70.37 42.28 -28.00
CA PRO A 41 -71.43 41.29 -27.89
C PRO A 41 -71.33 40.18 -28.94
N PHE A 42 -71.87 39.00 -28.62
CA PHE A 42 -72.00 37.88 -29.54
C PHE A 42 -73.48 37.68 -29.96
N PRO A 43 -73.76 37.21 -31.20
CA PRO A 43 -72.80 36.97 -32.26
C PRO A 43 -72.41 38.25 -33.03
N TYR A 44 -71.15 38.34 -33.46
CA TYR A 44 -70.68 39.41 -34.34
C TYR A 44 -70.32 38.87 -35.73
N ASP A 45 -70.35 39.74 -36.74
CA ASP A 45 -70.06 39.40 -38.14
C ASP A 45 -68.53 39.44 -38.38
N LEU A 46 -67.93 38.31 -38.73
CA LEU A 46 -66.50 38.16 -39.03
C LEU A 46 -66.15 38.61 -40.47
N GLY A 47 -67.10 38.46 -41.38
CA GLY A 47 -66.92 38.79 -42.80
C GLY A 47 -68.02 38.20 -43.66
N GLN A 48 -67.97 38.43 -44.98
CA GLN A 48 -68.97 37.94 -45.92
C GLN A 48 -68.33 37.37 -47.18
N ILE A 49 -68.61 36.11 -47.50
CA ILE A 49 -68.21 35.50 -48.76
C ILE A 49 -69.23 35.87 -49.84
N LYS A 50 -68.76 36.44 -50.94
CA LYS A 50 -69.58 36.79 -52.10
C LYS A 50 -69.14 35.96 -53.30
N LEU A 51 -70.10 35.28 -53.93
CA LEU A 51 -69.88 34.55 -55.19
C LEU A 51 -70.67 35.22 -56.31
N ASP A 52 -69.96 35.63 -57.37
CA ASP A 52 -70.59 36.12 -58.59
C ASP A 52 -71.08 34.92 -59.43
N ARG A 53 -72.40 34.69 -59.41
CA ARG A 53 -73.10 33.60 -60.09
C ARG A 53 -74.49 34.08 -60.54
N SER A 54 -74.94 33.59 -61.70
CA SER A 54 -76.24 33.90 -62.29
C SER A 54 -77.43 33.11 -61.70
N TYR A 55 -77.20 32.36 -60.62
CA TYR A 55 -78.18 31.49 -59.98
C TYR A 55 -78.04 31.52 -58.46
N LEU A 56 -79.11 31.16 -57.74
CA LEU A 56 -79.11 31.18 -56.27
C LEU A 56 -78.22 30.07 -55.70
N VAL A 57 -77.28 30.48 -54.86
CA VAL A 57 -76.34 29.62 -54.13
C VAL A 57 -76.78 29.51 -52.67
N GLU A 58 -76.63 28.32 -52.09
CA GLU A 58 -76.71 28.06 -50.66
C GLU A 58 -75.30 27.87 -50.09
N PHE A 59 -74.96 28.64 -49.05
CA PHE A 59 -73.66 28.63 -48.41
C PHE A 59 -73.62 27.65 -47.22
N MET A 60 -72.55 26.87 -47.11
CA MET A 60 -72.31 25.94 -46.01
C MET A 60 -70.85 26.04 -45.54
N LEU A 61 -70.64 25.89 -44.24
CA LEU A 61 -69.32 25.88 -43.59
C LEU A 61 -69.25 24.62 -42.73
N LYS A 62 -68.09 23.97 -42.70
CA LYS A 62 -67.81 22.73 -41.96
C LYS A 62 -66.36 22.71 -41.47
N GLY A 63 -66.04 21.87 -40.50
CA GLY A 63 -64.73 21.72 -39.88
C GLY A 63 -64.67 22.27 -38.45
N LYS A 64 -63.44 22.44 -37.95
CA LYS A 64 -63.18 22.84 -36.56
C LYS A 64 -63.68 24.25 -36.30
N GLY A 65 -64.55 24.41 -35.31
CA GLY A 65 -65.23 25.69 -35.06
C GLY A 65 -66.72 25.66 -35.42
N VAL A 66 -67.18 24.71 -36.24
CA VAL A 66 -68.58 24.61 -36.70
C VAL A 66 -69.21 23.31 -36.24
N ASP A 67 -68.95 22.20 -36.93
CA ASP A 67 -69.44 20.85 -36.63
C ASP A 67 -68.38 19.94 -35.97
N GLU A 68 -67.09 20.30 -36.09
CA GLU A 68 -65.99 19.70 -35.31
C GLU A 68 -65.55 20.64 -34.16
N ASP A 69 -64.89 20.06 -33.15
CA ASP A 69 -64.47 20.81 -31.97
C ASP A 69 -63.38 21.87 -32.28
N PRO A 70 -63.53 23.12 -31.80
CA PRO A 70 -64.53 23.62 -30.85
C PRO A 70 -65.89 23.95 -31.49
N LYS A 71 -66.92 23.12 -31.28
CA LYS A 71 -68.21 23.20 -32.01
C LYS A 71 -68.99 24.50 -31.78
N GLY A 72 -69.60 25.04 -32.83
CA GLY A 72 -70.50 26.18 -32.75
C GLY A 72 -69.83 27.51 -32.36
N VAL A 73 -68.52 27.67 -32.56
CA VAL A 73 -67.86 28.98 -32.53
C VAL A 73 -68.31 29.82 -33.73
N LEU A 74 -68.39 29.21 -34.90
CA LEU A 74 -68.65 29.85 -36.18
C LEU A 74 -69.95 29.34 -36.82
N SER A 75 -70.63 30.21 -37.55
CA SER A 75 -71.72 29.86 -38.46
C SER A 75 -71.68 30.71 -39.72
N ILE A 76 -72.17 30.20 -40.84
CA ILE A 76 -72.43 31.01 -42.05
C ILE A 76 -73.93 31.12 -42.30
N ASP A 77 -74.41 32.31 -42.67
CA ASP A 77 -75.78 32.49 -43.17
C ASP A 77 -75.89 31.84 -44.56
N PRO A 78 -76.77 30.83 -44.74
CA PRO A 78 -76.87 30.07 -45.98
C PRO A 78 -77.36 30.89 -47.18
N LYS A 79 -77.94 32.07 -46.97
CA LYS A 79 -78.44 32.96 -48.05
C LYS A 79 -77.53 34.15 -48.31
N THR A 80 -76.94 34.74 -47.27
CA THR A 80 -76.15 35.97 -47.39
C THR A 80 -74.64 35.73 -47.44
N GLY A 81 -74.16 34.56 -47.00
CA GLY A 81 -72.72 34.25 -46.95
C GLY A 81 -71.97 34.98 -45.84
N VAL A 82 -72.67 35.65 -44.92
CA VAL A 82 -72.07 36.30 -43.74
C VAL A 82 -71.65 35.24 -42.72
N ILE A 83 -70.39 35.26 -42.33
CA ILE A 83 -69.82 34.43 -41.27
C ILE A 83 -69.98 35.16 -39.94
N LYS A 84 -70.48 34.47 -38.92
CA LYS A 84 -70.68 35.00 -37.56
C LYS A 84 -69.95 34.17 -36.51
N VAL A 85 -69.35 34.85 -35.53
CA VAL A 85 -68.73 34.26 -34.33
C VAL A 85 -69.72 34.33 -33.18
N HIS A 86 -69.99 33.21 -32.50
CA HIS A 86 -71.03 33.08 -31.45
C HIS A 86 -70.50 33.06 -30.02
N ARG A 87 -69.21 32.81 -29.82
CA ARG A 87 -68.56 32.76 -28.51
C ARG A 87 -67.07 33.07 -28.64
N LYS A 88 -66.44 33.39 -27.51
CA LYS A 88 -64.99 33.54 -27.40
C LYS A 88 -64.25 32.27 -27.81
N VAL A 89 -63.02 32.46 -28.27
CA VAL A 89 -62.01 31.43 -28.54
C VAL A 89 -60.80 31.72 -27.68
N ASP A 90 -59.89 30.74 -27.62
CA ASP A 90 -58.70 30.65 -26.77
C ASP A 90 -57.57 30.14 -27.69
N TYR A 91 -56.49 30.91 -27.79
CA TYR A 91 -55.36 30.70 -28.70
C TYR A 91 -54.49 29.54 -28.25
N GLU A 92 -54.23 29.41 -26.95
CA GLU A 92 -53.48 28.29 -26.35
C GLU A 92 -54.14 26.95 -26.63
N GLN A 93 -55.49 26.93 -26.74
CA GLN A 93 -56.24 25.75 -27.10
C GLN A 93 -56.28 25.52 -28.62
N TYR A 94 -56.49 26.57 -29.42
CA TYR A 94 -56.56 26.48 -30.88
C TYR A 94 -56.02 27.76 -31.56
N SER A 95 -54.85 27.69 -32.19
CA SER A 95 -54.29 28.84 -32.93
C SER A 95 -54.82 29.02 -34.37
N VAL A 96 -55.29 27.95 -35.02
CA VAL A 96 -55.90 28.01 -36.35
C VAL A 96 -57.09 27.04 -36.47
N LEU A 97 -58.22 27.54 -36.95
CA LEU A 97 -59.42 26.76 -37.26
C LEU A 97 -59.46 26.42 -38.75
N MET A 98 -59.32 25.13 -39.06
CA MET A 98 -59.34 24.61 -40.43
C MET A 98 -60.77 24.26 -40.84
N LEU A 99 -61.27 24.97 -41.85
CA LEU A 99 -62.65 24.90 -42.32
C LEU A 99 -62.74 24.54 -43.80
N THR A 100 -63.87 23.96 -44.19
CA THR A 100 -64.27 23.73 -45.57
C THR A 100 -65.53 24.51 -45.87
N PHE A 101 -65.40 25.48 -46.78
CA PHE A 101 -66.52 26.20 -47.37
C PHE A 101 -67.09 25.42 -48.55
N GLN A 102 -68.42 25.29 -48.61
CA GLN A 102 -69.14 24.71 -49.75
C GLN A 102 -70.26 25.66 -50.19
N ALA A 103 -70.31 25.91 -51.50
CA ALA A 103 -71.37 26.63 -52.17
C ALA A 103 -72.16 25.66 -53.05
N ARG A 104 -73.46 25.51 -52.79
CA ARG A 104 -74.35 24.58 -53.52
C ARG A 104 -75.35 25.34 -54.36
N ASN A 105 -75.59 24.92 -55.59
CA ASN A 105 -76.65 25.48 -56.41
C ASN A 105 -78.01 25.02 -55.87
N LYS A 106 -78.87 25.97 -55.50
CA LYS A 106 -80.16 25.69 -54.86
C LYS A 106 -81.14 24.92 -55.75
N SER A 107 -80.99 24.97 -57.08
CA SER A 107 -81.93 24.32 -58.01
C SER A 107 -81.69 22.83 -58.24
N ASN A 108 -80.44 22.35 -58.05
CA ASN A 108 -80.05 20.97 -58.33
C ASN A 108 -79.19 20.32 -57.23
N LEU A 109 -78.94 21.03 -56.12
CA LEU A 109 -78.13 20.62 -54.97
C LEU A 109 -76.66 20.25 -55.28
N ALA A 110 -76.18 20.51 -56.50
CA ALA A 110 -74.80 20.28 -56.87
C ALA A 110 -73.87 21.27 -56.17
N VAL A 111 -72.71 20.80 -55.71
CA VAL A 111 -71.63 21.65 -55.20
C VAL A 111 -71.00 22.38 -56.40
N ASP A 112 -71.13 23.70 -56.46
CA ASP A 112 -70.46 24.54 -57.48
C ASP A 112 -69.00 24.79 -57.09
N THR A 113 -68.77 25.18 -55.84
CA THR A 113 -67.45 25.57 -55.34
C THR A 113 -67.24 24.96 -53.96
N GLN A 114 -66.10 24.30 -53.77
CA GLN A 114 -65.61 23.84 -52.47
C GLN A 114 -64.19 24.35 -52.28
N LEU A 115 -63.92 25.01 -51.14
CA LEU A 115 -62.64 25.63 -50.83
C LEU A 115 -62.26 25.36 -49.37
N GLY A 116 -60.96 25.19 -49.12
CA GLY A 116 -60.41 25.30 -47.78
C GLY A 116 -60.43 26.75 -47.32
N MET A 117 -60.68 26.96 -46.03
CA MET A 117 -60.62 28.25 -45.35
C MET A 117 -59.82 28.05 -44.07
N GLU A 118 -58.83 28.91 -43.88
CA GLU A 118 -58.06 28.99 -42.64
C GLU A 118 -58.55 30.23 -41.88
N VAL A 119 -58.94 30.04 -40.63
CA VAL A 119 -59.30 31.13 -39.73
C VAL A 119 -58.27 31.17 -38.62
N ASN A 120 -57.42 32.19 -38.63
CA ASN A 120 -56.39 32.37 -37.62
C ASN A 120 -57.03 32.91 -36.35
N ILE A 121 -56.53 32.47 -35.20
CA ILE A 121 -56.85 33.10 -33.93
C ILE A 121 -55.68 34.02 -33.58
N LEU A 122 -55.98 35.28 -33.25
CA LEU A 122 -55.02 36.31 -32.89
C LEU A 122 -54.88 36.34 -31.37
N ASP A 123 -53.65 36.04 -30.97
CA ASP A 123 -53.08 36.08 -29.63
C ASP A 123 -53.24 37.43 -28.92
N ILE A 124 -53.64 37.40 -27.65
CA ILE A 124 -53.59 38.54 -26.72
C ILE A 124 -52.76 38.15 -25.49
N ASN A 125 -52.23 39.15 -24.78
CA ASN A 125 -51.42 38.88 -23.58
C ASN A 125 -52.29 38.62 -22.34
N ASP A 126 -52.84 37.41 -22.19
CA ASP A 126 -53.65 37.02 -21.02
C ASP A 126 -52.99 35.97 -20.12
N ASN A 127 -51.98 35.22 -20.58
CA ASN A 127 -51.17 34.37 -19.70
C ASN A 127 -49.98 35.15 -19.11
N PRO A 128 -49.72 35.03 -17.79
CA PRO A 128 -48.49 35.54 -17.20
C PRO A 128 -47.32 34.57 -17.43
N PRO A 129 -46.07 35.05 -17.55
CA PRO A 129 -44.89 34.18 -17.55
C PRO A 129 -44.83 33.33 -16.27
N VAL A 130 -44.69 32.00 -16.36
CA VAL A 130 -44.66 31.10 -15.19
C VAL A 130 -43.29 30.45 -15.02
N PHE A 131 -42.65 30.68 -13.87
CA PHE A 131 -41.42 29.97 -13.48
C PHE A 131 -41.63 28.45 -13.32
N GLN A 132 -40.69 27.65 -13.83
CA GLN A 132 -40.70 26.18 -13.67
C GLN A 132 -40.68 25.72 -12.20
N ARG A 133 -40.12 26.53 -11.29
CA ARG A 133 -40.12 26.29 -9.84
C ARG A 133 -40.46 27.59 -9.11
N LYS A 134 -41.28 27.49 -8.05
CA LYS A 134 -41.60 28.63 -7.17
C LYS A 134 -40.46 28.97 -6.21
N VAL A 135 -39.71 27.95 -5.81
CA VAL A 135 -38.54 28.06 -4.94
C VAL A 135 -37.38 27.30 -5.58
N TYR A 136 -36.21 27.94 -5.61
CA TYR A 136 -34.92 27.33 -5.93
C TYR A 136 -34.11 27.32 -4.63
N ASP A 137 -33.49 26.18 -4.29
CA ASP A 137 -32.65 26.03 -3.11
C ASP A 137 -31.27 25.58 -3.59
N VAL A 138 -30.24 26.35 -3.27
CA VAL A 138 -28.86 26.13 -3.71
C VAL A 138 -27.88 26.39 -2.56
N THR A 139 -26.78 25.66 -2.56
CA THR A 139 -25.71 25.79 -1.56
C THR A 139 -24.41 26.14 -2.27
N ILE A 140 -23.67 27.11 -1.72
CA ILE A 140 -22.45 27.67 -2.31
C ILE A 140 -21.40 27.89 -1.22
N GLU A 141 -20.16 27.51 -1.48
CA GLU A 141 -19.00 27.76 -0.61
C GLU A 141 -18.68 29.26 -0.57
N GLU A 142 -18.37 29.81 0.60
CA GLU A 142 -17.93 31.22 0.73
C GLU A 142 -16.70 31.54 -0.14
N ALA A 143 -15.77 30.58 -0.24
CA ALA A 143 -14.57 30.65 -1.08
C ALA A 143 -14.84 30.82 -2.59
N THR A 144 -16.11 30.75 -3.02
CA THR A 144 -16.50 30.93 -4.42
C THR A 144 -16.08 32.30 -4.94
N LYS A 145 -15.39 32.33 -6.07
CA LYS A 145 -14.93 33.57 -6.70
C LYS A 145 -16.09 34.31 -7.38
N GLN A 146 -16.10 35.63 -7.28
CA GLN A 146 -17.07 36.49 -7.96
C GLN A 146 -17.19 36.19 -9.46
N GLY A 147 -18.36 36.47 -10.02
CA GLY A 147 -18.73 36.03 -11.36
C GLY A 147 -19.12 34.54 -11.43
N GLY A 148 -19.01 33.81 -10.31
CA GLY A 148 -19.53 32.45 -10.17
C GLY A 148 -21.01 32.35 -10.56
N PHE A 149 -21.39 31.22 -11.13
CA PHE A 149 -22.77 30.90 -11.47
C PHE A 149 -23.47 30.31 -10.25
N ILE A 150 -24.61 30.90 -9.88
CA ILE A 150 -25.42 30.50 -8.72
C ILE A 150 -26.51 29.54 -9.18
N VAL A 151 -27.40 30.03 -10.05
CA VAL A 151 -28.55 29.27 -10.55
C VAL A 151 -29.05 29.90 -11.85
N GLY A 152 -29.67 29.09 -12.71
CA GLY A 152 -30.44 29.54 -13.85
C GLY A 152 -31.93 29.42 -13.57
N VAL A 153 -32.66 30.53 -13.65
CA VAL A 153 -34.13 30.51 -13.60
C VAL A 153 -34.71 30.52 -15.01
N LEU A 154 -35.83 29.82 -15.19
CA LEU A 154 -36.54 29.73 -16.46
C LEU A 154 -38.03 29.87 -16.18
N ALA A 155 -38.63 30.91 -16.77
CA ALA A 155 -40.06 31.07 -16.91
C ALA A 155 -40.47 30.72 -18.35
N ILE A 156 -41.70 30.24 -18.49
CA ILE A 156 -42.34 29.88 -19.76
C ILE A 156 -43.63 30.66 -19.83
N ASP A 157 -43.85 31.33 -20.95
CA ASP A 157 -45.14 31.89 -21.31
C ASP A 157 -45.89 30.95 -22.25
N LYS A 158 -47.21 31.06 -22.30
CA LYS A 158 -48.06 30.26 -23.18
C LYS A 158 -48.52 31.02 -24.42
N ASP A 159 -48.61 32.34 -24.33
CA ASP A 159 -48.93 33.24 -25.44
C ASP A 159 -48.02 32.97 -26.66
N ALA A 160 -48.40 33.47 -27.83
CA ALA A 160 -47.78 33.16 -29.11
C ALA A 160 -46.26 33.33 -29.13
N ALA A 161 -45.55 32.22 -29.33
CA ALA A 161 -44.10 32.16 -29.30
C ALA A 161 -43.45 33.13 -30.31
N GLY A 162 -42.61 34.03 -29.81
CA GLY A 162 -41.87 35.02 -30.60
C GLY A 162 -42.59 36.36 -30.80
N THR A 163 -43.79 36.54 -30.23
CA THR A 163 -44.43 37.87 -30.08
C THR A 163 -43.88 38.60 -28.84
N PRO A 164 -44.16 39.90 -28.66
CA PRO A 164 -43.89 40.59 -27.39
C PRO A 164 -44.61 39.96 -26.19
N ASN A 165 -45.74 39.29 -26.41
CA ASN A 165 -46.53 38.68 -25.35
C ASN A 165 -45.74 37.53 -24.69
N SER A 166 -45.23 36.58 -25.49
CA SER A 166 -44.33 35.52 -24.97
C SER A 166 -42.88 35.96 -24.68
N THR A 167 -42.53 37.24 -24.84
CA THR A 167 -41.15 37.71 -24.65
C THR A 167 -40.89 38.14 -23.21
N ILE A 168 -40.18 37.29 -22.46
CA ILE A 168 -39.93 37.47 -21.02
C ILE A 168 -38.67 38.31 -20.76
N ASP A 169 -38.82 39.36 -19.94
CA ASP A 169 -37.74 40.07 -19.25
C ASP A 169 -37.65 39.59 -17.79
N TYR A 170 -36.45 39.19 -17.36
CA TYR A 170 -36.17 38.81 -15.97
C TYR A 170 -35.54 39.97 -15.18
N LYS A 171 -35.88 40.08 -13.89
CA LYS A 171 -35.35 41.10 -12.99
C LYS A 171 -35.24 40.59 -11.55
N ILE A 172 -34.17 40.94 -10.83
CA ILE A 172 -34.10 40.78 -9.37
C ILE A 172 -34.89 41.92 -8.72
N THR A 173 -35.86 41.60 -7.85
CA THR A 173 -36.71 42.59 -7.16
C THR A 173 -36.22 42.91 -5.75
N SER A 174 -35.71 41.90 -5.02
CA SER A 174 -35.19 42.08 -3.67
C SER A 174 -34.15 41.02 -3.30
N VAL A 175 -33.20 41.37 -2.44
CA VAL A 175 -32.21 40.47 -1.82
C VAL A 175 -32.20 40.72 -0.31
N THR A 176 -32.43 39.67 0.48
CA THR A 176 -32.43 39.73 1.94
C THR A 176 -31.50 38.66 2.52
N PRO A 177 -30.53 38.99 3.39
CA PRO A 177 -30.15 40.33 3.81
C PRO A 177 -29.42 41.09 2.70
N THR A 178 -29.38 42.42 2.79
CA THR A 178 -28.55 43.26 1.91
C THR A 178 -27.21 43.51 2.61
N THR A 179 -26.14 42.86 2.16
CA THR A 179 -24.80 43.04 2.72
C THR A 179 -24.00 44.07 1.92
N LYS A 180 -22.92 44.60 2.52
CA LYS A 180 -22.06 45.59 1.85
C LYS A 180 -21.10 44.97 0.84
N ASN A 181 -20.78 43.69 0.97
CA ASN A 181 -19.68 43.03 0.25
C ASN A 181 -20.15 42.11 -0.89
N VAL A 182 -21.46 41.87 -1.03
CA VAL A 182 -22.06 41.06 -2.09
C VAL A 182 -23.08 41.87 -2.89
N GLU A 183 -23.03 41.77 -4.21
CA GLU A 183 -24.10 42.24 -5.11
C GLU A 183 -24.50 41.12 -6.08
N PHE A 184 -25.77 40.71 -6.08
CA PHE A 184 -26.29 39.73 -7.04
C PHE A 184 -26.75 40.41 -8.32
N TYR A 185 -26.40 39.84 -9.47
CA TYR A 185 -26.81 40.32 -10.78
C TYR A 185 -27.32 39.16 -11.65
N MET A 186 -28.14 39.52 -12.63
CA MET A 186 -28.82 38.57 -13.50
C MET A 186 -28.51 38.87 -14.97
N GLN A 187 -28.24 37.81 -15.73
CA GLN A 187 -28.00 37.85 -17.16
C GLN A 187 -29.33 37.72 -17.91
N LYS A 188 -29.38 38.19 -19.18
CA LYS A 188 -30.58 38.09 -20.04
C LYS A 188 -31.07 36.64 -20.27
N SER A 189 -30.23 35.65 -20.01
CA SER A 189 -30.53 34.22 -20.07
C SER A 189 -31.27 33.67 -18.84
N GLY A 190 -31.52 34.48 -17.80
CA GLY A 190 -32.02 34.02 -16.51
C GLY A 190 -30.94 33.43 -15.60
N ALA A 191 -29.67 33.44 -16.01
CA ALA A 191 -28.54 33.04 -15.17
C ALA A 191 -28.21 34.11 -14.13
N ILE A 192 -28.02 33.70 -12.87
CA ILE A 192 -27.72 34.58 -11.75
C ILE A 192 -26.29 34.33 -11.27
N SER A 193 -25.60 35.43 -10.98
CA SER A 193 -24.22 35.50 -10.52
C SER A 193 -24.07 36.60 -9.46
N PHE A 194 -22.90 36.72 -8.85
CA PHE A 194 -22.63 37.73 -7.82
C PHE A 194 -21.30 38.45 -8.06
N LYS A 195 -21.16 39.63 -7.48
CA LYS A 195 -19.93 40.42 -7.38
C LYS A 195 -19.48 40.50 -5.93
N GLY A 196 -18.17 40.71 -5.73
CA GLY A 196 -17.59 40.87 -4.41
C GLY A 196 -17.35 39.55 -3.68
N CYS A 197 -17.52 39.56 -2.36
CA CYS A 197 -17.07 38.50 -1.46
C CYS A 197 -18.23 38.07 -0.55
N PHE A 198 -18.49 36.76 -0.52
CA PHE A 198 -19.31 36.17 0.53
C PHE A 198 -18.58 36.24 1.88
N ASP A 199 -19.36 36.08 2.95
CA ASP A 199 -18.97 36.26 4.36
C ASP A 199 -20.08 35.55 5.17
N TYR A 200 -19.77 34.36 5.68
CA TYR A 200 -20.70 33.47 6.38
C TYR A 200 -21.07 34.03 7.76
N GLU A 201 -20.09 34.59 8.46
CA GLU A 201 -20.23 35.26 9.77
C GLU A 201 -21.24 36.41 9.71
N VAL A 202 -21.25 37.17 8.62
CA VAL A 202 -22.21 38.26 8.39
C VAL A 202 -23.56 37.74 7.88
N ALA A 203 -23.59 36.75 6.97
CA ALA A 203 -24.82 36.25 6.38
C ALA A 203 -24.73 34.85 5.76
N ASN A 204 -24.91 33.81 6.58
CA ASN A 204 -24.99 32.40 6.16
C ASN A 204 -26.10 32.04 5.14
N LYS A 205 -27.02 32.95 4.82
CA LYS A 205 -28.13 32.72 3.88
C LYS A 205 -28.63 33.99 3.22
N TYR A 206 -28.82 33.93 1.91
CA TYR A 206 -29.48 34.97 1.11
C TYR A 206 -30.77 34.45 0.48
N THR A 207 -31.81 35.28 0.52
CA THR A 207 -33.08 35.06 -0.19
C THR A 207 -33.23 36.12 -1.27
N ILE A 208 -33.18 35.70 -2.53
CA ILE A 208 -33.29 36.54 -3.72
C ILE A 208 -34.68 36.33 -4.32
N THR A 209 -35.44 37.40 -4.49
CA THR A 209 -36.72 37.38 -5.20
C THR A 209 -36.51 37.84 -6.64
N VAL A 210 -37.04 37.08 -7.58
CA VAL A 210 -36.94 37.36 -9.02
C VAL A 210 -38.33 37.49 -9.63
N GLU A 211 -38.49 38.48 -10.52
CA GLU A 211 -39.67 38.73 -11.34
C GLU A 211 -39.39 38.30 -12.78
N ALA A 212 -40.32 37.56 -13.38
CA ALA A 212 -40.40 37.36 -14.82
C ALA A 212 -41.61 38.15 -15.32
N LYS A 213 -41.41 39.00 -16.32
CA LYS A 213 -42.41 39.93 -16.84
C LYS A 213 -42.43 39.90 -18.36
N ASP A 214 -43.61 39.85 -18.97
CA ASP A 214 -43.75 39.89 -20.42
C ASP A 214 -43.48 41.29 -21.00
N ARG A 215 -43.59 41.39 -22.34
CA ARG A 215 -43.59 42.67 -23.07
C ARG A 215 -44.93 42.94 -23.77
N GLY A 216 -46.02 42.36 -23.29
CA GLY A 216 -47.36 42.61 -23.77
C GLY A 216 -47.82 44.05 -23.61
N VAL A 217 -49.00 44.33 -24.18
CA VAL A 217 -49.67 45.63 -24.05
C VAL A 217 -50.11 45.87 -22.60
N VAL A 218 -50.67 44.84 -21.96
CA VAL A 218 -50.96 44.80 -20.53
C VAL A 218 -49.95 43.84 -19.91
N LYS A 219 -48.93 44.39 -19.23
CA LYS A 219 -47.80 43.56 -18.79
C LYS A 219 -48.11 42.74 -17.55
N LEU A 220 -48.12 41.42 -17.70
CA LEU A 220 -48.27 40.46 -16.63
C LEU A 220 -46.89 40.01 -16.11
N SER A 221 -46.88 39.47 -14.90
CA SER A 221 -45.64 39.08 -14.23
C SER A 221 -45.87 38.04 -13.14
N SER A 222 -44.92 37.13 -12.98
CA SER A 222 -44.84 36.24 -11.81
C SER A 222 -43.52 36.41 -11.06
N THR A 223 -43.45 35.83 -9.85
CA THR A 223 -42.25 35.87 -9.02
C THR A 223 -41.86 34.48 -8.53
N ALA A 224 -40.55 34.27 -8.38
CA ALA A 224 -39.97 33.09 -7.72
C ALA A 224 -38.97 33.53 -6.65
N SER A 225 -38.74 32.66 -5.68
CA SER A 225 -37.74 32.86 -4.61
C SER A 225 -36.56 31.93 -4.80
N ILE A 226 -35.36 32.42 -4.54
CA ILE A 226 -34.11 31.66 -4.60
C ILE A 226 -33.46 31.78 -3.22
N ILE A 227 -33.25 30.64 -2.61
CA ILE A 227 -32.52 30.48 -1.35
C ILE A 227 -31.10 30.09 -1.71
N VAL A 228 -30.14 30.92 -1.35
CA VAL A 228 -28.71 30.64 -1.41
C VAL A 228 -28.23 30.44 0.01
N ASN A 229 -27.98 29.19 0.41
CA ASN A 229 -27.34 28.89 1.68
C ASN A 229 -25.82 28.92 1.47
N LEU A 230 -25.08 29.59 2.33
CA LEU A 230 -23.63 29.56 2.30
C LEU A 230 -23.10 28.37 3.10
N GLN A 231 -22.02 27.78 2.61
CA GLN A 231 -21.13 26.94 3.40
C GLN A 231 -19.95 27.78 3.85
N ASP A 232 -19.74 27.79 5.16
CA ASP A 232 -18.55 28.26 5.85
C ASP A 232 -17.29 27.56 5.28
N GLY A 233 -16.15 28.22 5.38
CA GLY A 233 -14.85 27.71 4.97
C GLY A 233 -13.72 28.58 5.52
N ASN A 234 -12.48 28.11 5.40
CA ASN A 234 -11.32 28.73 6.03
C ASN A 234 -11.04 30.19 5.58
N ASN A 235 -11.57 31.15 6.33
CA ASN A 235 -11.33 32.59 6.19
C ASN A 235 -10.60 33.20 7.42
N HIS A 236 -10.45 32.47 8.52
CA HIS A 236 -9.56 32.80 9.65
C HIS A 236 -8.37 31.84 9.74
N LEU A 237 -7.19 32.35 10.11
CA LEU A 237 -6.00 31.52 10.34
C LEU A 237 -5.82 31.23 11.84
N PRO A 238 -5.29 30.06 12.20
CA PRO A 238 -5.07 29.66 13.57
C PRO A 238 -3.89 30.45 14.14
N VAL A 239 -4.07 30.97 15.35
CA VAL A 239 -3.09 31.80 16.04
C VAL A 239 -2.61 31.07 17.28
N ILE A 240 -1.28 30.94 17.42
CA ILE A 240 -0.67 30.41 18.65
C ILE A 240 -0.87 31.44 19.78
N THR A 241 -1.70 31.12 20.75
CA THR A 241 -2.05 32.00 21.88
C THR A 241 -1.07 31.84 23.06
N GLY A 242 -0.53 30.64 23.25
CA GLY A 242 0.20 30.28 24.46
C GLY A 242 1.02 29.00 24.31
N GLN A 243 1.71 28.64 25.38
CA GLN A 243 2.35 27.34 25.54
C GLN A 243 2.45 27.02 27.04
N THR A 244 2.30 25.75 27.41
CA THR A 244 2.32 25.27 28.80
C THR A 244 3.23 24.04 28.89
N GLY A 245 4.06 23.96 29.92
CA GLY A 245 5.00 22.85 30.12
C GLY A 245 6.32 23.33 30.74
N SER A 246 7.22 22.39 31.00
CA SER A 246 8.56 22.68 31.53
C SER A 246 9.53 23.17 30.45
N ALA A 247 9.27 22.83 29.17
CA ALA A 247 10.24 22.92 28.07
C ALA A 247 11.57 22.19 28.36
N LYS A 248 11.54 21.22 29.28
CA LYS A 248 12.68 20.42 29.73
C LYS A 248 12.41 18.94 29.48
N VAL A 249 13.43 18.24 28.98
CA VAL A 249 13.41 16.80 28.70
C VAL A 249 14.64 16.19 29.35
N LEU A 250 14.46 15.21 30.23
CA LEU A 250 15.56 14.37 30.71
C LEU A 250 16.04 13.51 29.53
N GLU A 251 17.35 13.42 29.31
CA GLU A 251 17.88 12.60 28.21
C GLU A 251 17.60 11.10 28.38
N GLY A 252 17.81 10.32 27.31
CA GLY A 252 17.46 8.90 27.28
C GLY A 252 15.95 8.60 27.35
N THR A 253 15.10 9.54 27.75
CA THR A 253 13.65 9.34 27.88
C THR A 253 12.91 9.39 26.54
N ASN A 254 11.82 8.63 26.43
CA ASN A 254 10.90 8.64 25.31
C ASN A 254 9.44 8.72 25.78
N GLY A 255 8.53 9.09 24.89
CA GLY A 255 7.09 9.22 25.19
C GLY A 255 6.71 10.41 26.10
N THR A 256 7.68 11.19 26.58
CA THR A 256 7.43 12.38 27.40
C THR A 256 6.93 13.55 26.57
N SER A 257 5.99 14.34 27.09
CA SER A 257 5.46 15.54 26.44
C SER A 257 5.91 16.82 27.16
N PRO A 258 7.08 17.40 26.84
CA PRO A 258 7.65 18.54 27.58
C PRO A 258 6.88 19.86 27.40
N LEU A 259 6.03 19.96 26.38
CA LEU A 259 5.32 21.18 26.03
C LEU A 259 4.00 20.90 25.31
N ILE A 260 2.98 21.68 25.66
CA ILE A 260 1.70 21.79 24.97
C ILE A 260 1.63 23.20 24.38
N ILE A 261 1.36 23.32 23.09
CA ILE A 261 1.17 24.59 22.39
C ILE A 261 -0.32 24.87 22.26
N HIS A 262 -0.75 26.07 22.65
CA HIS A 262 -2.16 26.46 22.57
C HIS A 262 -2.42 27.26 21.31
N ALA A 263 -3.36 26.81 20.48
CA ALA A 263 -3.83 27.53 19.29
C ALA A 263 -5.30 27.90 19.44
N ALA A 264 -5.70 29.03 18.85
CA ALA A 264 -7.09 29.43 18.73
C ALA A 264 -7.38 29.78 17.27
N ASP A 265 -8.55 29.36 16.81
CA ASP A 265 -9.11 29.68 15.50
C ASP A 265 -10.55 30.18 15.69
N ALA A 266 -10.98 31.08 14.81
CA ALA A 266 -12.28 31.76 14.86
C ALA A 266 -13.34 31.11 13.94
N ASP A 267 -12.94 30.22 13.04
CA ASP A 267 -13.84 29.45 12.16
C ASP A 267 -14.77 28.51 12.96
N THR A 268 -15.83 27.97 12.33
CA THR A 268 -16.80 27.11 13.02
C THR A 268 -16.15 25.86 13.64
N ARG A 269 -16.27 25.71 14.98
CA ARG A 269 -15.66 24.62 15.76
C ARG A 269 -15.91 23.23 15.16
N LEU A 270 -14.89 22.38 15.18
CA LEU A 270 -14.85 20.99 14.67
C LEU A 270 -14.91 20.83 13.13
N THR A 271 -14.98 21.91 12.34
CA THR A 271 -14.86 21.84 10.87
C THR A 271 -13.42 21.55 10.41
N ALA A 272 -13.19 21.34 9.11
CA ALA A 272 -11.82 21.24 8.55
C ALA A 272 -11.12 22.61 8.47
N ALA A 273 -11.90 23.69 8.33
CA ALA A 273 -11.47 25.05 8.52
C ALA A 273 -10.93 25.27 9.95
N TRP A 274 -11.72 24.97 10.99
CA TRP A 274 -11.26 25.14 12.38
C TRP A 274 -10.18 24.14 12.85
N ARG A 275 -10.12 22.91 12.32
CA ARG A 275 -9.16 21.89 12.81
C ARG A 275 -7.73 22.17 12.39
N VAL A 276 -6.82 22.03 13.35
CA VAL A 276 -5.43 22.47 13.25
C VAL A 276 -4.44 21.34 12.96
N ARG A 277 -3.48 21.63 12.07
CA ARG A 277 -2.29 20.84 11.79
C ARG A 277 -1.05 21.63 12.23
N TYR A 278 -0.18 20.98 13.00
CA TYR A 278 1.12 21.51 13.37
C TYR A 278 2.23 20.93 12.47
N SER A 279 3.28 21.71 12.25
CA SER A 279 4.52 21.22 11.65
C SER A 279 5.75 21.79 12.37
N ILE A 280 6.82 20.98 12.43
CA ILE A 280 8.05 21.30 13.18
C ILE A 280 9.17 21.57 12.17
N GLN A 281 9.87 22.69 12.35
CA GLN A 281 11.11 23.02 11.65
C GLN A 281 12.27 23.07 12.65
N GLY A 282 13.44 22.55 12.25
CA GLY A 282 14.66 22.55 13.08
C GLY A 282 15.03 21.17 13.64
N ASP A 283 14.06 20.26 13.77
CA ASP A 283 14.32 18.85 14.10
C ASP A 283 14.73 18.05 12.86
N LYS A 284 16.03 17.92 12.62
CA LYS A 284 16.58 17.16 11.48
C LYS A 284 16.67 15.66 11.73
N ALA A 285 16.68 15.24 13.00
CA ALA A 285 16.95 13.86 13.39
C ALA A 285 15.70 13.13 13.90
N GLY A 286 14.54 13.82 13.96
CA GLY A 286 13.24 13.22 14.24
C GLY A 286 13.06 12.85 15.71
N HIS A 287 13.53 13.69 16.63
CA HIS A 287 13.36 13.50 18.07
C HIS A 287 11.95 13.85 18.55
N PHE A 288 11.23 14.73 17.83
CA PHE A 288 9.95 15.26 18.25
C PHE A 288 8.84 14.95 17.24
N SER A 289 7.67 14.60 17.79
CA SER A 289 6.39 14.56 17.07
C SER A 289 5.41 15.51 17.76
N ILE A 290 4.45 16.05 17.03
CA ILE A 290 3.39 16.89 17.58
C ILE A 290 2.02 16.37 17.17
N TYR A 291 1.17 16.16 18.17
CA TYR A 291 -0.19 15.63 17.99
C TYR A 291 -1.19 16.73 18.33
N THR A 292 -2.14 17.00 17.43
CA THR A 292 -3.27 17.89 17.73
C THR A 292 -4.32 17.14 18.57
N ASP A 293 -4.72 17.71 19.69
CA ASP A 293 -5.93 17.31 20.41
C ASP A 293 -7.18 17.75 19.61
N PRO A 294 -8.05 16.82 19.18
CA PRO A 294 -9.20 17.13 18.33
C PRO A 294 -10.29 17.97 19.01
N ASP A 295 -10.33 18.02 20.34
CA ASP A 295 -11.32 18.81 21.08
C ASP A 295 -10.85 20.25 21.35
N THR A 296 -9.55 20.47 21.53
CA THR A 296 -9.00 21.77 21.94
C THR A 296 -8.19 22.48 20.86
N ASN A 297 -7.75 21.77 19.81
CA ASN A 297 -6.68 22.16 18.88
C ASN A 297 -5.29 22.34 19.53
N ASP A 298 -5.10 21.95 20.80
CA ASP A 298 -3.78 22.03 21.44
C ASP A 298 -2.78 21.06 20.80
N GLY A 299 -1.57 21.55 20.54
CA GLY A 299 -0.47 20.78 19.97
C GLY A 299 0.40 20.17 21.07
N ILE A 300 0.25 18.87 21.31
CA ILE A 300 1.02 18.12 22.30
C ILE A 300 2.35 17.70 21.66
N LEU A 301 3.45 18.36 22.04
CA LEU A 301 4.78 18.04 21.57
C LEU A 301 5.35 16.89 22.42
N THR A 302 5.73 15.78 21.77
CA THR A 302 6.15 14.52 22.39
C THR A 302 7.49 14.05 21.85
N VAL A 303 8.35 13.55 22.73
CA VAL A 303 9.65 12.97 22.39
C VAL A 303 9.44 11.54 21.86
N VAL A 304 9.75 11.31 20.60
CA VAL A 304 9.59 10.00 19.92
C VAL A 304 10.91 9.22 19.80
N LYS A 305 12.04 9.93 19.78
CA LYS A 305 13.39 9.36 19.86
C LYS A 305 14.14 10.10 20.97
N PRO A 306 14.82 9.40 21.89
CA PRO A 306 15.51 10.03 23.02
C PRO A 306 16.51 11.07 22.53
N LEU A 307 16.69 12.12 23.35
CA LEU A 307 17.77 13.08 23.19
C LEU A 307 18.99 12.63 24.01
N ASP A 308 20.11 13.26 23.69
CA ASP A 308 21.47 13.06 24.18
C ASP A 308 22.01 14.47 24.50
N PHE A 309 22.38 14.71 25.75
CA PHE A 309 22.80 16.02 26.28
C PHE A 309 24.20 16.39 25.80
N GLU A 310 25.10 15.41 25.79
CA GLU A 310 26.49 15.44 25.31
C GLU A 310 26.58 15.81 23.83
N GLU A 311 25.67 15.31 22.98
CA GLU A 311 25.50 15.80 21.61
C GLU A 311 24.96 17.24 21.65
N LYS A 312 23.86 17.49 22.39
CA LYS A 312 23.20 18.81 22.35
C LYS A 312 22.22 19.16 23.49
N ALA A 313 22.73 19.79 24.54
CA ALA A 313 21.97 20.39 25.65
C ALA A 313 20.80 21.37 25.31
N GLU A 314 20.77 22.00 24.13
CA GLU A 314 19.66 22.89 23.71
C GLU A 314 19.18 22.60 22.28
N GLN A 315 17.90 22.22 22.14
CA GLN A 315 17.26 22.07 20.82
C GLN A 315 16.34 23.25 20.49
N LYS A 316 16.59 23.88 19.34
CA LYS A 316 15.84 25.06 18.84
C LYS A 316 14.94 24.63 17.69
N LEU A 317 13.64 24.82 17.89
CA LEU A 317 12.57 24.43 16.99
C LEU A 317 11.73 25.65 16.63
N THR A 318 11.24 25.72 15.40
CA THR A 318 10.18 26.66 15.01
C THR A 318 8.94 25.82 14.68
N ILE A 319 7.86 26.01 15.42
CA ILE A 319 6.59 25.33 15.16
C ILE A 319 5.69 26.25 14.35
N PHE A 320 5.10 25.71 13.28
CA PHE A 320 4.10 26.37 12.45
C PHE A 320 2.74 25.73 12.69
N VAL A 321 1.69 26.55 12.58
CA VAL A 321 0.30 26.12 12.70
C VAL A 321 -0.49 26.54 11.45
N GLU A 322 -1.24 25.59 10.90
CA GLU A 322 -2.10 25.74 9.72
C GLU A 322 -3.37 24.91 9.92
N ASN A 323 -4.40 25.13 9.11
CA ASN A 323 -5.65 24.36 9.18
C ASN A 323 -5.55 23.06 8.34
N GLU A 324 -6.52 22.16 8.48
CA GLU A 324 -6.67 21.05 7.53
C GLU A 324 -7.18 21.51 6.16
N GLU A 325 -8.00 22.56 6.12
CA GLU A 325 -8.57 23.15 4.91
C GLU A 325 -7.74 24.35 4.41
N SER A 326 -7.74 24.58 3.08
CA SER A 326 -6.92 25.64 2.48
C SER A 326 -7.52 27.03 2.72
N TYR A 327 -6.81 27.89 3.44
CA TYR A 327 -7.17 29.30 3.65
C TYR A 327 -7.44 30.04 2.34
N PHE A 328 -8.56 30.76 2.32
CA PHE A 328 -8.84 31.78 1.31
C PHE A 328 -9.00 33.15 1.97
N SER A 329 -8.91 34.21 1.17
CA SER A 329 -9.31 35.54 1.62
C SER A 329 -9.91 36.32 0.47
N CYS A 330 -10.90 37.14 0.79
CA CYS A 330 -11.65 37.92 -0.19
C CYS A 330 -11.97 39.29 0.40
N GLU A 331 -11.24 40.32 -0.03
CA GLU A 331 -11.47 41.70 0.42
C GLU A 331 -11.90 42.60 -0.75
N VAL A 332 -13.05 43.27 -0.64
CA VAL A 332 -13.57 44.18 -1.68
C VAL A 332 -12.89 45.55 -1.57
N LYS A 333 -11.97 45.83 -2.50
CA LYS A 333 -11.21 47.10 -2.55
C LYS A 333 -11.99 48.23 -3.23
N GLU A 334 -12.52 47.98 -4.42
CA GLU A 334 -13.18 48.98 -5.26
C GLU A 334 -14.43 48.39 -5.92
N ARG A 335 -15.51 49.17 -5.98
CA ARG A 335 -16.80 48.74 -6.54
C ARG A 335 -17.00 49.40 -7.90
N SER A 336 -16.85 48.63 -8.98
CA SER A 336 -17.22 49.09 -10.30
C SER A 336 -18.74 49.02 -10.49
N ALA A 337 -19.31 50.08 -11.08
CA ALA A 337 -20.70 50.06 -11.55
C ALA A 337 -20.84 49.07 -12.73
N ASP A 338 -19.90 49.14 -13.67
CA ASP A 338 -19.85 48.27 -14.85
C ASP A 338 -18.88 47.10 -14.62
N GLY A 339 -19.38 45.87 -14.77
CA GLY A 339 -18.58 44.64 -14.59
C GLY A 339 -18.44 44.18 -13.13
N LEU A 340 -17.41 43.36 -12.89
CA LEU A 340 -17.07 42.79 -11.57
C LEU A 340 -16.33 43.81 -10.69
N TRP A 341 -16.26 43.55 -9.38
CA TRP A 341 -15.58 44.43 -8.42
C TRP A 341 -14.08 44.11 -8.34
N THR A 342 -13.28 45.00 -7.77
CA THR A 342 -11.85 44.75 -7.52
C THR A 342 -11.68 44.06 -6.16
N ILE A 343 -11.21 42.81 -6.19
CA ILE A 343 -10.96 42.00 -4.99
C ILE A 343 -9.44 41.89 -4.75
N ILE A 344 -9.03 42.00 -3.49
CA ILE A 344 -7.69 41.65 -3.02
C ILE A 344 -7.76 40.27 -2.37
N THR A 345 -6.76 39.43 -2.68
CA THR A 345 -6.49 38.18 -1.96
C THR A 345 -5.20 38.33 -1.18
N ASN A 346 -5.26 38.28 0.14
CA ASN A 346 -4.09 38.30 1.01
C ASN A 346 -3.50 36.87 1.10
N PRO A 347 -2.17 36.69 0.93
CA PRO A 347 -1.57 35.37 1.04
C PRO A 347 -1.64 34.89 2.50
N ALA A 348 -1.87 33.59 2.70
CA ALA A 348 -1.78 32.96 4.00
C ALA A 348 -0.39 33.23 4.63
N LYS A 349 -0.38 33.61 5.90
CA LYS A 349 0.82 33.69 6.72
C LYS A 349 0.56 32.82 7.95
N PRO A 350 0.98 31.54 7.93
CA PRO A 350 0.74 30.65 9.07
C PRO A 350 1.38 31.25 10.32
N SER A 351 0.70 31.14 11.46
CA SER A 351 1.29 31.55 12.73
C SER A 351 2.46 30.61 13.05
N SER A 352 3.55 31.18 13.57
CA SER A 352 4.74 30.41 13.95
C SER A 352 5.31 30.89 15.27
N ARG A 353 6.01 29.99 15.95
CA ARG A 353 6.62 30.25 17.25
C ARG A 353 7.93 29.51 17.40
N ASP A 354 8.96 30.25 17.79
CA ASP A 354 10.27 29.70 18.15
C ASP A 354 10.23 29.16 19.59
N ILE A 355 10.75 27.95 19.75
CA ILE A 355 10.74 27.17 20.99
C ILE A 355 12.16 26.65 21.21
N THR A 356 12.66 26.79 22.43
CA THR A 356 13.92 26.17 22.86
C THR A 356 13.57 25.13 23.92
N ILE A 357 14.00 23.90 23.68
CA ILE A 357 13.89 22.79 24.62
C ILE A 357 15.27 22.60 25.23
N THR A 358 15.33 22.61 26.56
CA THR A 358 16.53 22.30 27.32
C THR A 358 16.55 20.80 27.59
N VAL A 359 17.63 20.13 27.21
CA VAL A 359 17.89 18.75 27.66
C VAL A 359 18.47 18.84 29.07
N GLU A 360 18.01 17.98 29.97
CA GLU A 360 18.56 17.83 31.31
C GLU A 360 19.46 16.59 31.35
N ASP A 361 20.72 16.83 31.73
CA ASP A 361 21.79 15.87 32.03
C ASP A 361 21.29 14.76 32.97
N ALA A 362 21.47 13.51 32.54
CA ALA A 362 21.35 12.30 33.34
C ALA A 362 22.66 11.51 33.24
N ASN A 363 23.21 11.07 34.38
CA ASN A 363 24.50 10.39 34.41
C ASN A 363 24.48 9.13 33.53
N ASP A 364 25.38 9.07 32.56
CA ASP A 364 25.54 7.94 31.65
C ASP A 364 26.63 6.97 32.17
N PRO A 365 26.66 5.71 31.70
CA PRO A 365 27.70 4.77 32.09
C PRO A 365 29.00 5.02 31.31
N PRO A 366 30.18 4.94 31.97
CA PRO A 366 31.46 5.01 31.27
C PRO A 366 31.60 3.85 30.27
N PHE A 367 32.29 4.07 29.15
CA PHE A 367 32.45 3.07 28.10
C PHE A 367 33.90 2.93 27.64
N PHE A 368 34.26 1.75 27.12
CA PHE A 368 35.57 1.51 26.53
C PHE A 368 35.59 1.90 25.05
N LEU A 369 36.65 2.61 24.63
CA LEU A 369 36.83 3.00 23.21
C LEU A 369 36.96 1.77 22.29
N ASP A 370 37.61 0.72 22.77
CA ASP A 370 37.70 -0.58 22.11
C ASP A 370 37.16 -1.67 23.07
N PRO A 371 35.87 -2.05 22.97
CA PRO A 371 35.25 -3.00 23.90
C PRO A 371 35.72 -4.45 23.71
N VAL A 372 36.34 -4.77 22.58
CA VAL A 372 36.98 -6.06 22.32
C VAL A 372 38.40 -5.84 21.83
N ARG A 373 39.38 -6.40 22.52
CA ARG A 373 40.80 -6.32 22.15
C ARG A 373 41.42 -7.68 21.94
N LYS A 374 42.44 -7.73 21.09
CA LYS A 374 43.21 -8.93 20.76
C LYS A 374 44.67 -8.69 21.08
N VAL A 375 45.24 -9.54 21.93
CA VAL A 375 46.64 -9.48 22.36
C VAL A 375 47.27 -10.84 22.10
N ILE A 376 48.55 -10.85 21.71
CA ILE A 376 49.33 -12.07 21.53
C ILE A 376 50.42 -12.07 22.60
N LEU A 377 50.54 -13.16 23.36
CA LEU A 377 51.54 -13.35 24.40
C LEU A 377 52.20 -14.71 24.22
N GLU A 378 53.52 -14.79 24.42
CA GLU A 378 54.18 -16.08 24.55
C GLU A 378 53.88 -16.72 25.90
N GLU A 379 53.67 -18.04 25.93
CA GLU A 379 53.63 -18.76 27.19
C GLU A 379 55.00 -18.85 27.87
N ASN A 380 55.01 -19.29 29.14
CA ASN A 380 56.19 -19.21 30.01
C ASN A 380 56.79 -17.78 30.09
N GLY A 381 55.97 -16.77 29.80
CA GLY A 381 56.34 -15.35 29.78
C GLY A 381 56.74 -14.82 31.15
N VAL A 382 57.48 -13.70 31.16
CA VAL A 382 57.97 -13.09 32.39
C VAL A 382 56.81 -12.56 33.23
N VAL A 383 56.65 -13.10 34.45
CA VAL A 383 55.69 -12.59 35.43
C VAL A 383 55.97 -11.10 35.72
N GLY A 384 54.93 -10.27 35.60
CA GLY A 384 55.03 -8.81 35.67
C GLY A 384 55.19 -8.11 34.32
N ALA A 385 55.27 -8.82 33.20
CA ALA A 385 55.25 -8.23 31.86
C ALA A 385 53.97 -7.41 31.62
N PHE A 386 54.10 -6.31 30.87
CA PHE A 386 52.98 -5.51 30.38
C PHE A 386 52.30 -6.21 29.21
N VAL A 387 50.96 -6.22 29.23
CA VAL A 387 50.10 -6.93 28.25
C VAL A 387 49.46 -5.92 27.30
N ASP A 388 48.60 -5.05 27.84
CA ASP A 388 47.89 -4.00 27.12
C ASP A 388 47.38 -2.93 28.10
N LYS A 389 46.87 -1.82 27.59
CA LYS A 389 46.26 -0.73 28.36
C LYS A 389 44.86 -0.43 27.85
N VAL A 390 43.84 -0.88 28.56
CA VAL A 390 42.46 -0.47 28.27
C VAL A 390 42.23 0.97 28.72
N THR A 391 41.36 1.69 28.01
CA THR A 391 41.01 3.07 28.36
C THR A 391 39.50 3.23 28.24
N ALA A 392 38.86 3.54 29.36
CA ALA A 392 37.47 3.94 29.42
C ALA A 392 37.35 5.47 29.42
N VAL A 393 36.25 5.96 28.86
CA VAL A 393 35.86 7.37 28.85
C VAL A 393 34.46 7.45 29.44
N ASP A 394 34.26 8.46 30.28
CA ASP A 394 32.96 8.84 30.78
C ASP A 394 32.40 9.95 29.86
N PRO A 395 31.20 9.81 29.29
CA PRO A 395 30.65 10.82 28.38
C PRO A 395 30.25 12.11 29.10
N ASP A 396 29.79 12.02 30.34
CA ASP A 396 29.17 13.09 31.14
C ASP A 396 29.98 14.41 31.18
N THR A 397 29.37 15.50 30.72
CA THR A 397 30.06 16.77 30.53
C THR A 397 30.00 17.70 31.74
N GLY A 398 30.99 17.62 32.63
CA GLY A 398 31.30 18.70 33.60
C GLY A 398 31.55 18.26 35.03
N ARG A 399 31.32 16.99 35.34
CA ARG A 399 31.81 16.33 36.55
C ARG A 399 33.22 15.77 36.28
N ARG A 400 33.97 15.42 37.32
CA ARG A 400 35.28 14.74 37.19
C ARG A 400 35.15 13.33 37.74
N HIS A 401 34.59 12.44 36.94
CA HIS A 401 34.36 11.05 37.30
C HIS A 401 35.69 10.35 37.61
N LYS A 402 35.73 9.66 38.75
CA LYS A 402 36.89 8.85 39.13
C LYS A 402 36.66 7.41 38.72
N LEU A 403 37.06 7.09 37.49
CA LEU A 403 37.06 5.72 36.97
C LEU A 403 38.07 4.84 37.73
N GLU A 404 37.61 3.70 38.21
CA GLU A 404 38.45 2.65 38.81
C GLU A 404 38.35 1.36 37.99
N TYR A 405 39.50 0.82 37.57
CA TYR A 405 39.57 -0.41 36.77
C TYR A 405 39.75 -1.66 37.66
N SER A 406 39.11 -2.77 37.29
CA SER A 406 39.22 -4.07 37.95
C SER A 406 39.03 -5.21 36.96
N ILE A 407 39.59 -6.39 37.24
CA ILE A 407 39.24 -7.61 36.51
C ILE A 407 37.91 -8.14 37.04
N ASP A 408 36.99 -8.50 36.13
CA ASP A 408 35.70 -9.13 36.43
C ASP A 408 35.82 -10.66 36.30
N GLN A 409 36.27 -11.15 35.15
CA GLN A 409 36.52 -12.58 34.90
C GLN A 409 37.94 -12.80 34.40
N ASP A 410 38.65 -13.70 35.08
CA ASP A 410 39.99 -14.21 34.74
C ASP A 410 40.06 -15.65 35.28
N PRO A 411 39.60 -16.66 34.50
CA PRO A 411 39.31 -18.02 35.00
C PRO A 411 40.45 -18.73 35.73
N ALA A 412 41.70 -18.48 35.34
CA ALA A 412 42.93 -18.99 35.94
C ALA A 412 43.66 -17.97 36.82
N GLY A 413 43.18 -16.72 36.91
CA GLY A 413 43.78 -15.67 37.76
C GLY A 413 45.15 -15.17 37.28
N TRP A 414 45.46 -15.28 35.99
CA TRP A 414 46.79 -15.00 35.44
C TRP A 414 47.12 -13.52 35.26
N PHE A 415 46.14 -12.62 35.38
CA PHE A 415 46.32 -11.21 35.07
C PHE A 415 46.04 -10.30 36.27
N ARG A 416 46.51 -9.06 36.16
CA ARG A 416 46.15 -7.96 37.07
C ARG A 416 46.05 -6.66 36.29
N VAL A 417 45.09 -5.81 36.63
CA VAL A 417 44.96 -4.46 36.07
C VAL A 417 45.36 -3.41 37.12
N ASP A 418 46.03 -2.35 36.70
CA ASP A 418 46.23 -1.17 37.54
C ASP A 418 44.90 -0.41 37.66
N LYS A 419 44.49 -0.19 38.91
CA LYS A 419 43.20 0.41 39.25
C LYS A 419 43.00 1.83 38.71
N THR A 420 44.08 2.53 38.37
CA THR A 420 44.07 3.94 37.96
C THR A 420 44.52 4.17 36.52
N THR A 421 45.45 3.36 36.00
CA THR A 421 45.98 3.55 34.63
C THR A 421 45.30 2.66 33.60
N GLY A 422 44.57 1.61 33.99
CA GLY A 422 44.00 0.62 33.07
C GLY A 422 45.04 -0.29 32.43
N GLU A 423 46.28 -0.27 32.91
CA GLU A 423 47.40 -1.07 32.41
C GLU A 423 47.37 -2.49 32.98
N ILE A 424 47.48 -3.48 32.10
CA ILE A 424 47.30 -4.89 32.42
C ILE A 424 48.66 -5.57 32.39
N PHE A 425 48.89 -6.41 33.39
CA PHE A 425 50.15 -7.10 33.60
C PHE A 425 49.92 -8.58 33.86
N VAL A 426 50.88 -9.40 33.44
CA VAL A 426 50.97 -10.81 33.81
C VAL A 426 51.20 -10.91 35.33
N LYS A 427 50.35 -11.68 36.02
CA LYS A 427 50.38 -11.91 37.48
C LYS A 427 50.99 -13.28 37.81
N GLU A 428 50.71 -14.31 37.01
CA GLU A 428 51.22 -15.67 37.16
C GLU A 428 51.72 -16.20 35.80
N SER A 429 52.45 -17.31 35.79
CA SER A 429 52.98 -17.90 34.55
C SER A 429 51.85 -18.39 33.64
N LEU A 430 51.87 -17.96 32.37
CA LEU A 430 50.95 -18.43 31.33
C LEU A 430 51.35 -19.83 30.87
N ASP A 431 50.35 -20.69 30.73
CA ASP A 431 50.42 -22.12 30.39
C ASP A 431 49.33 -22.38 29.35
N ARG A 432 49.70 -22.69 28.11
CA ARG A 432 48.75 -22.78 26.99
C ARG A 432 47.90 -24.06 27.06
N GLU A 433 48.41 -25.10 27.69
CA GLU A 433 47.80 -26.44 27.80
C GLU A 433 46.84 -26.54 29.00
N SER A 434 46.75 -25.47 29.79
CA SER A 434 45.78 -25.30 30.87
C SER A 434 44.33 -25.47 30.40
N SER A 435 43.49 -26.12 31.23
CA SER A 435 42.06 -26.30 30.97
C SER A 435 41.24 -25.00 30.85
N HIS A 436 41.84 -23.85 31.15
CA HIS A 436 41.22 -22.53 31.02
C HIS A 436 41.49 -21.87 29.65
N VAL A 437 42.34 -22.46 28.81
CA VAL A 437 42.65 -21.98 27.45
C VAL A 437 41.88 -22.84 26.44
N THR A 438 41.20 -22.19 25.50
CA THR A 438 40.44 -22.90 24.45
C THR A 438 40.96 -22.49 23.09
N ASN A 439 41.43 -23.44 22.28
CA ASN A 439 42.03 -23.21 20.96
C ASN A 439 43.15 -22.14 21.00
N GLY A 440 44.06 -22.24 21.97
CA GLY A 440 45.14 -21.26 22.20
C GLY A 440 44.66 -19.84 22.58
N THR A 441 43.37 -19.66 22.86
CA THR A 441 42.78 -18.38 23.25
C THR A 441 42.32 -18.42 24.70
N TYR A 442 42.78 -17.45 25.47
CA TYR A 442 42.35 -17.15 26.83
C TYR A 442 41.53 -15.86 26.85
N THR A 443 40.52 -15.76 27.70
CA THR A 443 39.64 -14.58 27.75
C THR A 443 39.61 -13.95 29.13
N VAL A 444 39.74 -12.62 29.16
CA VAL A 444 39.70 -11.80 30.39
C VAL A 444 38.68 -10.68 30.18
N THR A 445 37.79 -10.45 31.15
CA THR A 445 36.93 -9.26 31.17
C THR A 445 37.46 -8.24 32.17
N VAL A 446 37.56 -6.99 31.74
CA VAL A 446 37.96 -5.85 32.56
C VAL A 446 36.76 -4.93 32.75
N LEU A 447 36.41 -4.72 34.00
CA LEU A 447 35.34 -3.82 34.46
C LEU A 447 35.94 -2.45 34.75
N VAL A 448 35.29 -1.39 34.25
CA VAL A 448 35.44 -0.05 34.79
C VAL A 448 34.24 0.24 35.70
N THR A 449 34.50 0.79 36.88
CA THR A 449 33.47 1.25 37.81
C THR A 449 33.61 2.75 38.02
N GLU A 450 32.50 3.46 37.87
CA GLU A 450 32.39 4.86 38.24
C GLU A 450 32.04 4.96 39.74
N LYS A 451 32.83 5.73 40.49
CA LYS A 451 32.90 5.53 41.95
C LYS A 451 32.20 6.56 42.82
N ASP A 452 31.79 7.68 42.24
CA ASP A 452 31.16 8.78 42.97
C ASP A 452 29.62 8.75 42.85
N ASP A 453 29.05 7.91 41.97
CA ASP A 453 27.60 7.79 41.74
C ASP A 453 26.88 6.70 42.56
N HIS A 454 25.56 6.86 42.71
CA HIS A 454 24.65 6.07 43.54
C HIS A 454 23.32 5.84 42.79
N PRO A 455 23.16 4.71 42.06
CA PRO A 455 24.03 3.53 42.00
C PRO A 455 25.29 3.73 41.14
N PRO A 456 26.40 3.04 41.45
CA PRO A 456 27.63 3.13 40.65
C PRO A 456 27.40 2.55 39.25
N MET A 457 27.76 3.30 38.22
CA MET A 457 27.69 2.87 36.83
C MET A 457 28.93 2.03 36.46
N THR A 458 28.75 1.03 35.60
CA THR A 458 29.81 0.08 35.24
C THR A 458 29.73 -0.36 33.79
N SER A 459 30.89 -0.64 33.20
CA SER A 459 31.00 -1.22 31.85
C SER A 459 32.17 -2.20 31.76
N THR A 460 32.14 -3.08 30.77
CA THR A 460 33.11 -4.17 30.60
C THR A 460 33.75 -4.16 29.20
N ALA A 461 35.05 -4.45 29.14
CA ALA A 461 35.76 -4.78 27.90
C ALA A 461 36.31 -6.22 27.96
N THR A 462 36.29 -6.90 26.82
CA THR A 462 36.76 -8.28 26.67
C THR A 462 38.12 -8.30 25.96
N ILE A 463 39.08 -8.98 26.55
CA ILE A 463 40.43 -9.13 26.02
C ILE A 463 40.64 -10.59 25.65
N GLN A 464 40.79 -10.82 24.35
CA GLN A 464 41.11 -12.11 23.75
C GLN A 464 42.64 -12.22 23.66
N ILE A 465 43.20 -13.06 24.52
CA ILE A 465 44.64 -13.27 24.64
C ILE A 465 44.98 -14.57 23.91
N TYR A 466 45.63 -14.44 22.76
CA TYR A 466 46.18 -15.58 22.03
C TYR A 466 47.53 -15.94 22.64
N ILE A 467 47.64 -17.15 23.15
CA ILE A 467 48.85 -17.65 23.78
C ILE A 467 49.65 -18.42 22.72
N GLU A 468 50.84 -17.93 22.41
CA GLU A 468 51.78 -18.60 21.51
C GLU A 468 52.44 -19.78 22.23
N ASP A 469 52.38 -20.90 21.52
CA ASP A 469 52.85 -22.23 21.87
C ASP A 469 54.38 -22.29 21.99
N LYS A 470 54.87 -23.07 22.95
CA LYS A 470 56.28 -23.42 23.12
C LYS A 470 56.39 -24.88 23.49
N ASN A 471 57.26 -25.58 22.77
CA ASN A 471 57.61 -26.96 23.09
C ASN A 471 58.18 -27.08 24.52
N ASP A 472 57.31 -27.41 25.47
CA ASP A 472 57.64 -27.59 26.89
C ASP A 472 57.16 -28.91 27.49
N ASN A 473 56.15 -29.54 26.87
CA ASN A 473 55.76 -30.92 27.11
C ASN A 473 56.68 -31.91 26.36
N VAL A 474 56.29 -33.20 26.35
CA VAL A 474 57.01 -34.30 25.71
C VAL A 474 56.01 -35.38 25.25
N PRO A 475 56.28 -36.09 24.14
CA PRO A 475 55.25 -36.92 23.51
C PRO A 475 55.00 -38.22 24.28
N LEU A 476 53.75 -38.42 24.70
CA LEU A 476 53.29 -39.55 25.51
C LEU A 476 52.60 -40.63 24.67
N LEU A 477 52.71 -41.89 25.10
CA LEU A 477 51.94 -42.99 24.51
C LEU A 477 50.48 -42.90 24.96
N LYS A 478 49.55 -43.02 24.00
CA LYS A 478 48.12 -43.16 24.31
C LYS A 478 47.83 -44.48 25.02
N GLU A 479 48.53 -45.54 24.64
CA GLU A 479 48.41 -46.89 25.21
C GLU A 479 49.80 -47.42 25.56
N ASN A 480 50.01 -47.77 26.83
CA ASN A 480 51.26 -48.33 27.34
C ASN A 480 51.27 -49.88 27.38
N MET A 481 50.15 -50.51 27.01
CA MET A 481 50.03 -51.96 26.90
C MET A 481 49.20 -52.32 25.67
N ILE A 482 49.78 -53.15 24.80
CA ILE A 482 49.16 -53.64 23.58
C ILE A 482 49.23 -55.17 23.50
N SER A 483 48.32 -55.77 22.75
CA SER A 483 48.33 -57.20 22.47
C SER A 483 48.47 -57.47 20.98
N LEU A 484 49.43 -58.31 20.61
CA LEU A 484 49.58 -58.82 19.24
C LEU A 484 49.25 -60.31 19.18
N CYS A 485 48.75 -60.72 18.02
CA CYS A 485 48.58 -62.11 17.68
C CYS A 485 49.87 -62.71 17.08
N GLN A 486 50.22 -63.91 17.54
CA GLN A 486 51.24 -64.75 16.93
C GLN A 486 50.72 -65.26 15.58
N SER A 487 51.23 -64.68 14.49
CA SER A 487 51.01 -65.16 13.11
C SER A 487 52.35 -65.40 12.41
N ASP A 488 52.33 -66.28 11.41
CA ASP A 488 53.47 -66.52 10.50
C ASP A 488 53.67 -65.37 9.49
N GLU A 489 52.65 -64.52 9.32
CA GLU A 489 52.72 -63.25 8.59
C GLU A 489 53.17 -62.09 9.51
N VAL A 490 53.47 -60.94 8.90
CA VAL A 490 53.92 -59.72 9.59
C VAL A 490 52.73 -59.05 10.29
N SER A 491 52.39 -59.51 11.50
CA SER A 491 51.42 -58.80 12.34
C SER A 491 52.01 -57.48 12.85
N HIS A 492 51.19 -56.45 12.76
CA HIS A 492 51.47 -55.11 13.28
C HIS A 492 50.45 -54.76 14.36
N ALA A 493 50.87 -53.90 15.30
CA ALA A 493 49.96 -53.16 16.15
C ALA A 493 50.11 -51.66 15.88
N GLU A 494 49.01 -50.94 15.84
CA GLU A 494 49.02 -49.49 15.78
C GLU A 494 49.39 -48.93 17.15
N ILE A 495 50.34 -47.99 17.16
CA ILE A 495 50.74 -47.25 18.35
C ILE A 495 50.55 -45.78 18.05
N THR A 496 49.78 -45.11 18.90
CA THR A 496 49.56 -43.67 18.85
C THR A 496 50.33 -42.98 19.97
N ALA A 497 51.03 -41.91 19.62
CA ALA A 497 51.51 -40.93 20.59
C ALA A 497 50.72 -39.63 20.44
N PHE A 498 50.69 -38.85 21.51
CA PHE A 498 50.14 -37.51 21.54
C PHE A 498 51.08 -36.61 22.34
N ASP A 499 51.11 -35.32 22.00
CA ASP A 499 51.68 -34.29 22.85
C ASP A 499 50.56 -33.36 23.29
N LEU A 500 50.79 -32.59 24.36
CA LEU A 500 49.88 -31.53 24.77
C LEU A 500 50.17 -30.24 24.00
N ASP A 501 51.44 -30.01 23.61
CA ASP A 501 51.86 -28.93 22.72
C ASP A 501 51.06 -28.93 21.40
N GLY A 502 50.91 -27.75 20.79
CA GLY A 502 50.23 -27.53 19.52
C GLY A 502 51.13 -27.67 18.29
N ASP A 503 50.58 -27.43 17.10
CA ASP A 503 51.39 -27.38 15.87
C ASP A 503 52.29 -26.13 15.89
N PRO A 504 53.61 -26.25 15.65
CA PRO A 504 54.31 -27.39 15.04
C PRO A 504 55.10 -28.28 16.02
N TYR A 505 54.91 -28.11 17.33
CA TYR A 505 55.62 -28.82 18.39
C TYR A 505 55.01 -30.19 18.74
N SER A 506 53.75 -30.38 18.38
CA SER A 506 53.03 -31.65 18.33
C SER A 506 53.56 -32.59 17.23
N GLY A 507 52.75 -33.58 16.87
CA GLY A 507 53.11 -34.61 15.89
C GLY A 507 53.40 -34.07 14.46
N PRO A 508 53.93 -34.93 13.55
CA PRO A 508 54.26 -36.33 13.74
C PRO A 508 55.60 -36.55 14.45
N PHE A 509 55.58 -37.48 15.39
CA PHE A 509 56.70 -37.89 16.25
C PHE A 509 57.62 -38.88 15.53
N SER A 510 58.78 -39.14 16.13
CA SER A 510 59.72 -40.19 15.73
C SER A 510 59.88 -41.23 16.83
N PHE A 511 59.87 -42.50 16.45
CA PHE A 511 59.85 -43.65 17.36
C PHE A 511 61.10 -44.50 17.17
N GLU A 512 61.82 -44.77 18.26
CA GLU A 512 63.00 -45.65 18.27
C GLU A 512 62.90 -46.66 19.43
N ILE A 513 63.19 -47.93 19.15
CA ILE A 513 63.32 -48.95 20.20
C ILE A 513 64.75 -48.93 20.75
N VAL A 514 64.87 -48.81 22.07
CA VAL A 514 66.13 -48.73 22.81
C VAL A 514 66.32 -49.99 23.66
N GLY A 515 67.57 -50.45 23.80
CA GLY A 515 67.91 -51.65 24.56
C GLY A 515 67.90 -52.94 23.74
N ASP A 516 67.78 -54.08 24.44
CA ASP A 516 68.13 -55.40 23.90
C ASP A 516 67.20 -55.88 22.77
N HIS A 517 65.94 -55.44 22.77
CA HIS A 517 64.90 -55.84 21.82
C HIS A 517 64.98 -55.14 20.45
N LYS A 518 65.96 -54.25 20.21
CA LYS A 518 66.11 -53.45 18.96
C LYS A 518 66.30 -54.28 17.67
N LYS A 519 66.58 -55.58 17.77
CA LYS A 519 66.67 -56.52 16.62
C LYS A 519 65.41 -57.33 16.39
N GLU A 520 64.55 -57.43 17.40
CA GLU A 520 63.35 -58.28 17.43
C GLU A 520 62.08 -57.49 17.05
N TRP A 521 62.14 -56.17 17.18
CA TRP A 521 61.03 -55.25 16.98
C TRP A 521 61.49 -53.99 16.24
N SER A 522 60.60 -53.42 15.43
CA SER A 522 60.84 -52.18 14.68
C SER A 522 59.55 -51.38 14.48
N PHE A 523 59.67 -50.07 14.27
CA PHE A 523 58.56 -49.22 13.83
C PHE A 523 58.63 -48.98 12.32
N ASP A 524 57.50 -49.20 11.63
CA ASP A 524 57.37 -48.93 10.19
C ASP A 524 56.02 -48.23 9.91
N PRO A 525 56.00 -46.94 9.51
CA PRO A 525 57.15 -46.03 9.43
C PRO A 525 57.72 -45.72 10.82
N SER A 526 58.99 -45.27 10.87
CA SER A 526 59.65 -44.81 12.11
C SER A 526 59.21 -43.41 12.57
N HIS A 527 58.31 -42.76 11.82
CA HIS A 527 57.81 -41.42 12.09
C HIS A 527 56.33 -41.31 11.69
N GLY A 528 55.55 -40.57 12.47
CA GLY A 528 54.10 -40.46 12.33
C GLY A 528 53.44 -40.02 13.64
N SER A 529 52.14 -39.76 13.63
CA SER A 529 51.34 -39.66 14.88
C SER A 529 50.85 -41.04 15.32
N THR A 530 50.54 -41.89 14.33
CA THR A 530 50.36 -43.35 14.46
C THR A 530 51.51 -44.03 13.72
N VAL A 531 52.12 -45.03 14.35
CA VAL A 531 53.14 -45.91 13.74
C VAL A 531 52.79 -47.38 13.98
N HIS A 532 53.25 -48.27 13.10
CA HIS A 532 53.05 -49.70 13.29
C HIS A 532 54.24 -50.34 13.99
N LEU A 533 54.01 -50.97 15.14
CA LEU A 533 54.99 -51.85 15.76
C LEU A 533 54.99 -53.19 15.02
N VAL A 534 56.12 -53.51 14.39
CA VAL A 534 56.36 -54.72 13.61
C VAL A 534 57.23 -55.69 14.41
N LYS A 535 56.82 -56.96 14.47
CA LYS A 535 57.60 -58.06 15.07
C LYS A 535 58.48 -58.76 14.02
N ASP A 536 59.69 -59.17 14.41
CA ASP A 536 60.50 -60.10 13.63
C ASP A 536 59.96 -61.55 13.73
N LYS A 537 60.38 -62.42 12.80
CA LYS A 537 60.01 -63.85 12.78
C LYS A 537 60.60 -64.66 13.94
N SER A 538 61.65 -64.17 14.60
CA SER A 538 62.28 -64.82 15.77
C SER A 538 61.51 -64.63 17.09
N VAL A 539 60.47 -63.80 17.12
CA VAL A 539 59.71 -63.47 18.34
C VAL A 539 58.68 -64.57 18.66
N HIS A 540 58.69 -65.04 19.92
CA HIS A 540 57.84 -66.11 20.43
C HIS A 540 56.81 -65.60 21.44
N THR A 541 55.75 -66.38 21.71
CA THR A 541 54.67 -65.99 22.63
C THR A 541 55.18 -65.70 24.05
N SER A 542 55.16 -64.41 24.43
CA SER A 542 55.64 -63.91 25.72
C SER A 542 55.07 -62.51 26.00
N LEU A 543 55.29 -62.00 27.21
CA LEU A 543 55.11 -60.60 27.56
C LEU A 543 56.47 -59.90 27.43
N TYR A 544 56.59 -59.02 26.45
CA TYR A 544 57.77 -58.18 26.23
C TYR A 544 57.57 -56.81 26.89
N THR A 545 58.66 -56.17 27.29
CA THR A 545 58.66 -54.77 27.75
C THR A 545 59.66 -54.02 26.89
N LEU A 546 59.16 -53.25 25.93
CA LEU A 546 59.97 -52.50 24.98
C LEU A 546 60.19 -51.09 25.56
N ILE A 547 61.45 -50.64 25.62
CA ILE A 547 61.76 -49.24 25.95
C ILE A 547 61.69 -48.46 24.65
N VAL A 548 60.61 -47.71 24.48
CA VAL A 548 60.36 -46.87 23.31
C VAL A 548 60.80 -45.46 23.62
N LYS A 549 61.73 -44.94 22.82
CA LYS A 549 62.04 -43.52 22.75
C LYS A 549 61.06 -42.87 21.76
N ILE A 550 60.36 -41.86 22.22
CA ILE A 550 59.49 -41.03 21.39
C ILE A 550 60.05 -39.62 21.45
N SER A 551 60.27 -39.01 20.28
CA SER A 551 60.70 -37.63 20.15
C SER A 551 59.83 -36.83 19.20
N ASP A 552 59.64 -35.56 19.51
CA ASP A 552 59.11 -34.56 18.58
C ASP A 552 60.11 -34.28 17.43
N LYS A 553 59.84 -33.28 16.60
CA LYS A 553 60.72 -32.87 15.50
C LYS A 553 61.83 -31.89 15.92
N GLN A 554 61.74 -31.33 17.11
CA GLN A 554 62.56 -30.24 17.63
C GLN A 554 63.66 -30.74 18.58
N GLY A 555 63.55 -31.98 19.06
CA GLY A 555 64.56 -32.73 19.79
C GLY A 555 64.20 -33.11 21.23
N ARG A 556 63.03 -32.76 21.79
CA ARG A 556 62.67 -33.33 23.10
C ARG A 556 62.20 -34.77 22.92
N PHE A 557 62.42 -35.55 23.96
CA PHE A 557 62.12 -36.97 23.94
C PHE A 557 61.87 -37.52 25.32
N VAL A 558 61.09 -38.60 25.37
CA VAL A 558 60.86 -39.41 26.57
C VAL A 558 61.14 -40.87 26.26
N LEU A 559 61.56 -41.62 27.29
CA LEU A 559 61.67 -43.07 27.25
C LEU A 559 60.47 -43.66 28.01
N GLN A 560 59.63 -44.43 27.31
CA GLN A 560 58.45 -45.07 27.89
C GLN A 560 58.51 -46.59 27.74
N ASN A 561 57.97 -47.29 28.74
CA ASN A 561 57.86 -48.75 28.73
C ASN A 561 56.54 -49.15 28.06
N LEU A 562 56.64 -49.80 26.90
CA LEU A 562 55.52 -50.40 26.19
C LEU A 562 55.46 -51.90 26.52
N SER A 563 54.36 -52.33 27.12
CA SER A 563 54.11 -53.75 27.45
C SER A 563 53.43 -54.43 26.27
N VAL A 564 54.11 -55.40 25.64
CA VAL A 564 53.60 -56.09 24.45
C VAL A 564 53.31 -57.55 24.79
N ALA A 565 52.02 -57.89 24.84
CA ALA A 565 51.57 -59.26 25.06
C ALA A 565 51.39 -59.98 23.71
N LEU A 566 52.23 -60.97 23.41
CA LEU A 566 52.16 -61.76 22.17
C LEU A 566 51.53 -63.14 22.47
N CYS A 567 50.35 -63.42 21.93
CA CYS A 567 49.59 -64.65 22.21
C CYS A 567 49.15 -65.38 20.94
N ASP A 568 48.87 -66.68 21.08
CA ASP A 568 48.21 -67.47 20.05
C ASP A 568 46.70 -67.15 20.01
N CYS A 569 46.28 -66.41 18.98
CA CYS A 569 44.91 -65.88 18.87
C CYS A 569 43.89 -66.86 18.29
N VAL A 570 44.25 -68.12 18.05
CA VAL A 570 43.31 -69.14 17.52
C VAL A 570 42.12 -69.40 18.45
N VAL A 571 42.21 -69.01 19.74
CA VAL A 571 41.17 -69.26 20.76
C VAL A 571 40.48 -67.99 21.26
N SER A 572 41.12 -66.82 21.21
CA SER A 572 40.47 -65.52 21.48
C SER A 572 41.33 -64.35 20.96
N PRO A 573 40.75 -63.29 20.36
CA PRO A 573 41.52 -62.21 19.74
C PRO A 573 42.21 -61.25 20.72
N ASN A 574 41.80 -61.23 22.01
CA ASN A 574 42.36 -60.31 23.01
C ASN A 574 43.14 -61.05 24.10
N CYS A 575 44.47 -60.88 24.14
CA CYS A 575 45.37 -61.46 25.15
C CYS A 575 45.02 -61.12 26.62
N LEU A 576 44.39 -59.96 26.84
CA LEU A 576 44.23 -59.36 28.17
C LEU A 576 43.33 -60.19 29.11
N THR A 577 42.54 -61.12 28.57
CA THR A 577 41.54 -61.91 29.31
C THR A 577 41.97 -63.35 29.63
N GLN A 578 43.22 -63.58 30.08
CA GLN A 578 43.58 -64.89 30.64
C GLN A 578 44.59 -64.91 31.80
N ARG A 579 44.34 -64.13 32.86
CA ARG A 579 45.05 -64.35 34.14
C ARG A 579 44.25 -63.98 35.40
N ASN A 580 43.14 -64.68 35.65
CA ASN A 580 42.55 -64.67 37.00
C ASN A 580 41.76 -65.93 37.42
N THR A 581 42.25 -67.13 37.06
CA THR A 581 41.66 -68.40 37.52
C THR A 581 42.72 -69.48 37.82
N GLN A 582 43.59 -69.28 38.82
CA GLN A 582 44.17 -70.40 39.60
C GLN A 582 44.90 -69.95 40.89
N GLN A 583 44.14 -69.68 41.95
CA GLN A 583 44.59 -69.99 43.32
C GLN A 583 43.43 -70.65 44.07
N LYS A 584 43.67 -71.85 44.61
CA LYS A 584 42.64 -72.66 45.29
C LYS A 584 43.22 -73.46 46.47
N VAL A 585 43.66 -72.75 47.51
CA VAL A 585 43.84 -73.24 48.89
C VAL A 585 43.53 -72.04 49.81
N GLY A 586 42.82 -72.15 50.93
CA GLY A 586 42.20 -73.31 51.56
C GLY A 586 41.10 -72.92 52.55
N SER A 587 40.54 -73.92 53.25
CA SER A 587 39.37 -73.77 54.13
C SER A 587 39.61 -72.81 55.30
N GLY A 588 38.81 -71.74 55.42
CA GLY A 588 38.94 -70.86 56.59
C GLY A 588 38.13 -69.57 56.68
N MET A 589 36.94 -69.41 56.07
CA MET A 589 36.07 -68.25 56.39
C MET A 589 34.57 -68.39 56.05
N LYS A 590 33.89 -69.45 56.49
CA LYS A 590 32.41 -69.45 56.56
C LYS A 590 31.95 -68.56 57.74
N GLY A 591 32.02 -67.24 57.57
CA GLY A 591 31.66 -66.28 58.62
C GLY A 591 31.39 -64.86 58.12
N ILE A 592 32.16 -64.35 57.14
CA ILE A 592 32.06 -62.94 56.73
C ILE A 592 30.80 -62.62 55.90
N THR A 593 30.33 -63.55 55.07
CA THR A 593 29.12 -63.32 54.25
C THR A 593 27.83 -63.29 55.08
N ILE A 594 27.77 -64.02 56.19
CA ILE A 594 26.65 -63.97 57.14
C ILE A 594 26.72 -62.69 57.98
N LEU A 595 27.92 -62.23 58.34
CA LEU A 595 28.11 -60.96 59.05
C LEU A 595 27.69 -59.75 58.20
N ALA A 596 28.04 -59.73 56.91
CA ALA A 596 27.64 -58.66 55.99
C ALA A 596 26.11 -58.61 55.78
N ALA A 597 25.47 -59.77 55.62
CA ALA A 597 24.01 -59.85 55.50
C ALA A 597 23.29 -59.38 56.79
N LEU A 598 23.81 -59.73 57.97
CA LEU A 598 23.28 -59.27 59.26
C LEU A 598 23.51 -57.77 59.49
N MET A 599 24.64 -57.20 59.04
CA MET A 599 24.90 -55.76 59.13
C MET A 599 23.94 -54.94 58.25
N ILE A 600 23.66 -55.40 57.03
CA ILE A 600 22.69 -54.73 56.13
C ILE A 600 21.27 -54.84 56.71
N LEU A 601 20.89 -55.98 57.27
CA LEU A 601 19.61 -56.16 57.96
C LEU A 601 19.50 -55.28 59.23
N ALA A 602 20.60 -55.11 59.98
CA ALA A 602 20.63 -54.25 61.16
C ALA A 602 20.49 -52.76 60.81
N CYS A 603 21.14 -52.28 59.74
CA CYS A 603 20.97 -50.92 59.25
C CYS A 603 19.52 -50.63 58.81
N LEU A 604 18.86 -51.60 58.17
CA LEU A 604 17.44 -51.49 57.76
C LEU A 604 16.45 -51.56 58.93
N LEU A 605 16.83 -52.15 60.07
CA LEU A 605 16.00 -52.17 61.29
C LEU A 605 16.23 -50.95 62.20
N LEU A 606 17.40 -50.32 62.12
CA LEU A 606 17.72 -49.08 62.86
C LEU A 606 16.98 -47.84 62.32
N SER A 607 16.61 -47.81 61.03
CA SER A 607 15.80 -46.72 60.47
C SER A 607 14.31 -46.78 60.85
N LEU A 608 13.86 -47.83 61.54
CA LEU A 608 12.44 -48.10 61.81
C LEU A 608 12.01 -48.01 63.28
N THR A 609 12.89 -47.59 64.22
CA THR A 609 12.58 -47.60 65.66
C THR A 609 13.03 -46.36 66.47
N CYS A 610 12.47 -45.18 66.17
CA CYS A 610 12.28 -44.00 67.06
C CYS A 610 11.37 -43.00 66.32
N SER A 611 10.04 -42.96 66.42
CA SER A 611 9.07 -43.10 67.52
C SER A 611 8.94 -41.89 68.46
N CYS A 612 7.81 -41.18 68.32
CA CYS A 612 7.18 -40.20 69.25
C CYS A 612 7.97 -38.93 69.65
N GLY A 613 7.39 -37.73 69.77
CA GLY A 613 5.97 -37.33 69.90
C GLY A 613 5.76 -36.51 71.20
N THR A 614 4.84 -35.56 71.38
CA THR A 614 3.68 -35.09 70.57
C THR A 614 3.12 -33.76 71.14
N VAL A 615 2.10 -33.15 70.47
CA VAL A 615 1.11 -32.15 70.97
C VAL A 615 1.58 -30.68 71.03
N LYS A 616 0.90 -29.66 70.46
CA LYS A 616 -0.25 -29.43 69.53
C LYS A 616 -0.20 -27.93 69.11
N SER A 617 -0.93 -27.31 68.18
CA SER A 617 -1.94 -27.63 67.13
C SER A 617 -2.07 -26.35 66.23
N LEU A 618 -2.95 -26.14 65.24
CA LEU A 618 -4.24 -26.74 64.84
C LEU A 618 -4.54 -26.37 63.35
N ALA A 619 -5.37 -27.19 62.67
CA ALA A 619 -6.08 -26.87 61.40
C ALA A 619 -5.22 -26.68 60.13
N GLN A 620 -5.71 -26.90 58.90
CA GLN A 620 -6.86 -27.70 58.40
C GLN A 620 -6.50 -28.15 56.94
N VAL A 621 -6.80 -29.38 56.51
CA VAL A 621 -8.05 -29.89 55.87
C VAL A 621 -8.44 -29.13 54.59
N ASP A 622 -8.56 -29.69 53.39
CA ASP A 622 -8.26 -31.03 52.79
C ASP A 622 -8.49 -30.92 51.24
N SER A 623 -8.06 -31.78 50.29
CA SER A 623 -7.13 -32.93 50.25
C SER A 623 -7.00 -33.53 48.81
N VAL A 624 -5.83 -34.08 48.40
CA VAL A 624 -5.66 -35.38 47.65
C VAL A 624 -6.09 -35.42 46.15
N LEU A 625 -5.44 -36.08 45.15
CA LEU A 625 -4.39 -37.14 44.97
C LEU A 625 -3.62 -36.83 43.63
N GLU A 626 -2.29 -36.94 43.44
CA GLU A 626 -1.43 -38.15 43.21
C GLU A 626 -1.89 -39.10 42.06
N ASP A 627 -1.06 -39.73 41.22
CA ASP A 627 0.37 -39.54 40.86
C ASP A 627 0.77 -40.34 39.56
N ALA A 628 2.07 -40.46 39.25
CA ALA A 628 2.69 -40.75 37.94
C ALA A 628 2.83 -42.23 37.39
N LEU A 629 2.82 -42.32 36.03
CA LEU A 629 3.68 -43.09 35.07
C LEU A 629 3.83 -44.65 35.02
N LEU A 630 3.46 -45.22 33.84
CA LEU A 630 4.13 -46.29 33.00
C LEU A 630 4.27 -47.76 33.52
N PRO A 631 4.62 -48.82 32.71
CA PRO A 631 4.88 -48.94 31.25
C PRO A 631 4.26 -50.16 30.46
N SER A 632 4.50 -50.19 29.13
CA SER A 632 4.83 -51.34 28.21
C SER A 632 3.82 -52.42 27.69
N ASN A 633 3.72 -52.50 26.33
CA ASN A 633 3.68 -53.65 25.34
C ASN A 633 2.96 -55.02 25.63
N ILE A 634 2.48 -55.85 24.66
CA ILE A 634 2.24 -55.87 23.19
C ILE A 634 1.19 -57.00 22.89
N GLU A 635 0.30 -56.88 21.88
CA GLU A 635 -0.10 -57.95 20.91
C GLU A 635 -1.21 -57.50 19.91
N LYS A 636 -1.31 -58.17 18.75
CA LYS A 636 -2.27 -58.01 17.61
C LYS A 636 -2.81 -59.42 17.25
N PRO A 637 -3.96 -59.69 16.56
CA PRO A 637 -4.50 -58.94 15.40
C PRO A 637 -6.05 -58.95 15.21
N GLY A 638 -6.56 -58.43 14.08
CA GLY A 638 -7.89 -58.80 13.54
C GLY A 638 -8.75 -57.66 12.98
N THR A 639 -9.03 -57.68 11.67
CA THR A 639 -9.93 -56.75 10.94
C THR A 639 -11.42 -57.11 11.08
N ASP A 640 -12.31 -56.11 10.95
CA ASP A 640 -13.36 -56.12 9.91
C ASP A 640 -14.08 -54.76 9.75
N CYS A 641 -14.59 -54.51 8.53
CA CYS A 641 -15.35 -53.32 8.11
C CYS A 641 -16.87 -53.51 8.41
N VAL A 642 -17.88 -52.66 8.12
CA VAL A 642 -18.15 -51.54 7.18
C VAL A 642 -19.35 -50.73 7.78
N VAL A 643 -19.55 -49.44 7.45
CA VAL A 643 -20.92 -48.85 7.39
C VAL A 643 -21.10 -47.95 6.15
N PRO A 644 -22.16 -48.12 5.32
CA PRO A 644 -22.40 -47.30 4.12
C PRO A 644 -23.59 -46.31 4.20
N THR A 645 -23.38 -45.13 3.60
CA THR A 645 -24.23 -44.39 2.63
C THR A 645 -25.79 -44.32 2.68
N ILE A 646 -26.30 -43.14 2.24
CA ILE A 646 -27.38 -42.93 1.22
C ILE A 646 -28.84 -42.53 1.62
N LEU A 647 -29.25 -41.37 1.05
CA LEU A 647 -30.57 -40.94 0.48
C LEU A 647 -31.88 -40.65 1.28
N LEU A 648 -32.49 -39.52 0.86
CA LEU A 648 -33.91 -39.29 0.45
C LEU A 648 -35.03 -38.81 1.41
N LYS A 649 -35.62 -37.66 0.99
CA LYS A 649 -37.07 -37.29 0.87
C LYS A 649 -38.01 -37.30 2.10
N LYS A 650 -38.47 -36.06 2.38
CA LYS A 650 -39.86 -35.55 2.17
C LYS A 650 -41.01 -35.97 3.11
N THR A 651 -41.82 -34.95 3.47
CA THR A 651 -43.27 -34.96 3.75
C THR A 651 -43.82 -35.50 5.10
N SER A 652 -44.03 -34.57 6.05
CA SER A 652 -45.34 -33.98 6.44
C SER A 652 -46.39 -34.71 7.34
N VAL A 653 -47.01 -33.89 8.22
CA VAL A 653 -48.43 -33.86 8.70
C VAL A 653 -48.74 -34.22 10.18
N SER A 654 -49.09 -33.17 10.96
CA SER A 654 -50.02 -33.12 12.13
C SER A 654 -49.63 -33.84 13.45
N HIS A 655 -50.12 -33.46 14.65
CA HIS A 655 -51.38 -32.77 15.00
C HIS A 655 -51.33 -31.93 16.31
N SER A 656 -51.92 -30.72 16.31
CA SER A 656 -52.56 -29.92 17.40
C SER A 656 -51.97 -29.90 18.85
N LYS A 657 -51.84 -28.75 19.52
CA LYS A 657 -52.94 -27.83 19.89
C LYS A 657 -52.50 -26.36 20.10
N ASP A 658 -53.38 -25.46 19.66
CA ASP A 658 -53.49 -24.01 19.93
C ASP A 658 -54.21 -23.75 21.29
N PRO A 659 -54.41 -22.51 21.83
CA PRO A 659 -54.59 -21.25 21.08
C PRO A 659 -54.03 -19.91 21.62
N THR A 660 -54.04 -18.92 20.72
CA THR A 660 -54.31 -17.45 20.85
C THR A 660 -53.13 -16.48 20.65
N LEU A 661 -53.22 -15.38 19.87
CA LEU A 661 -54.14 -15.03 18.76
C LEU A 661 -53.51 -13.88 17.90
N VAL A 662 -53.48 -14.03 16.56
CA VAL A 662 -53.58 -12.99 15.49
C VAL A 662 -52.55 -11.82 15.43
N ASN A 663 -51.72 -11.64 14.38
CA ASN A 663 -51.94 -11.31 12.94
C ASN A 663 -52.44 -9.86 12.67
N TYR A 664 -52.25 -9.18 11.53
CA TYR A 664 -51.76 -9.45 10.15
C TYR A 664 -50.96 -8.20 9.66
N GLY A 665 -50.28 -8.13 8.50
CA GLY A 665 -50.10 -9.09 7.41
C GLY A 665 -49.38 -8.47 6.20
N VAL A 666 -48.67 -9.32 5.44
CA VAL A 666 -47.95 -9.01 4.19
C VAL A 666 -48.80 -9.42 2.98
N GLN A 667 -48.58 -8.85 1.79
CA GLN A 667 -48.78 -9.63 0.56
C GLN A 667 -47.87 -9.25 -0.62
N GLN A 668 -47.20 -10.27 -1.15
CA GLN A 668 -46.63 -10.36 -2.51
C GLN A 668 -47.48 -11.33 -3.34
N THR A 669 -47.44 -11.20 -4.67
CA THR A 669 -47.70 -12.30 -5.63
C THR A 669 -46.90 -12.07 -6.92
N ALA A 670 -46.55 -13.13 -7.65
CA ALA A 670 -45.65 -13.11 -8.81
C ALA A 670 -46.24 -13.81 -10.06
N ASP A 671 -45.65 -13.48 -11.23
CA ASP A 671 -45.55 -14.18 -12.53
C ASP A 671 -46.78 -14.79 -13.25
N PHE A 672 -46.93 -14.47 -14.56
CA PHE A 672 -46.80 -15.43 -15.69
C PHE A 672 -46.77 -14.74 -17.09
N GLN A 673 -46.76 -15.52 -18.19
CA GLN A 673 -46.12 -15.23 -19.50
C GLN A 673 -46.91 -14.53 -20.64
N ARG A 674 -46.13 -13.92 -21.57
CA ARG A 674 -46.32 -13.62 -23.04
C ARG A 674 -47.66 -13.93 -23.75
N VAL A 675 -48.08 -13.01 -24.67
CA VAL A 675 -48.33 -13.24 -26.14
C VAL A 675 -48.32 -11.90 -26.94
N SER A 676 -47.81 -11.94 -28.18
CA SER A 676 -47.88 -11.01 -29.35
C SER A 676 -49.20 -10.22 -29.60
N SER A 677 -49.34 -9.18 -30.45
CA SER A 677 -48.47 -8.28 -31.29
C SER A 677 -49.37 -7.16 -31.92
N LYS A 678 -48.89 -6.06 -32.57
CA LYS A 678 -48.61 -5.96 -34.04
C LYS A 678 -48.20 -4.53 -34.51
N ILE A 679 -47.31 -4.45 -35.52
CA ILE A 679 -47.32 -3.71 -36.84
C ILE A 679 -47.91 -2.25 -36.86
N ILE A 680 -47.30 -1.18 -37.41
CA ILE A 680 -46.86 -0.82 -38.81
C ILE A 680 -45.78 0.30 -38.72
N ALA A 681 -44.52 0.10 -39.17
CA ALA A 681 -43.91 0.31 -40.52
C ALA A 681 -43.53 1.79 -40.85
N ALA A 682 -42.60 2.14 -41.77
CA ALA A 682 -41.83 1.36 -42.75
C ALA A 682 -40.53 2.07 -43.24
N GLN A 683 -39.67 1.29 -43.93
CA GLN A 683 -38.74 1.63 -45.05
C GLN A 683 -37.37 2.29 -44.71
N SER A 684 -36.24 1.98 -45.38
CA SER A 684 -35.83 0.91 -46.33
C SER A 684 -34.28 1.00 -46.52
N LEU A 685 -33.46 -0.05 -46.30
CA LEU A 685 -32.88 -1.00 -47.30
C LEU A 685 -32.12 -0.38 -48.50
N PRO A 686 -31.12 -1.05 -49.14
CA PRO A 686 -30.38 -2.31 -48.84
C PRO A 686 -28.82 -2.06 -48.80
N VAL A 687 -27.86 -3.01 -48.72
CA VAL A 687 -27.51 -4.16 -49.61
C VAL A 687 -26.57 -5.17 -48.92
N GLN A 688 -26.84 -6.45 -49.20
CA GLN A 688 -26.07 -7.71 -49.10
C GLN A 688 -24.72 -7.77 -48.37
N ILE A 689 -24.66 -8.74 -47.45
CA ILE A 689 -23.50 -9.63 -47.24
C ILE A 689 -23.88 -10.97 -47.88
N ASP A 690 -23.00 -11.55 -48.68
CA ASP A 690 -23.05 -12.97 -49.06
C ASP A 690 -21.84 -13.68 -48.45
N GLU A 691 -22.06 -14.90 -47.97
CA GLU A 691 -21.06 -15.76 -47.35
C GLU A 691 -20.15 -16.43 -48.42
N CYS A 692 -19.02 -17.01 -47.98
CA CYS A 692 -18.91 -18.47 -47.76
C CYS A 692 -17.52 -19.06 -48.13
N TRP A 693 -17.14 -20.14 -47.41
CA TRP A 693 -15.97 -21.03 -47.59
C TRP A 693 -14.55 -20.48 -47.31
N SER A 694 -13.54 -21.28 -46.90
CA SER A 694 -13.45 -22.49 -46.04
C SER A 694 -12.00 -23.03 -46.07
N ARG A 695 -11.41 -23.37 -44.91
CA ARG A 695 -10.25 -24.30 -44.74
C ARG A 695 -8.91 -23.85 -45.39
N ASP A 696 -7.73 -24.35 -45.03
CA ASP A 696 -7.29 -25.30 -43.98
C ASP A 696 -5.84 -24.94 -43.51
N ARG A 697 -5.33 -25.65 -42.47
CA ARG A 697 -3.93 -25.78 -41.96
C ARG A 697 -2.78 -25.17 -42.79
N SER A 698 -1.71 -24.60 -42.19
CA SER A 698 -0.69 -25.37 -41.44
C SER A 698 0.47 -24.54 -40.82
N GLN A 699 1.03 -25.08 -39.73
CA GLN A 699 2.43 -24.98 -39.24
C GLN A 699 3.12 -23.63 -38.95
N CYS A 700 3.61 -23.51 -37.71
CA CYS A 700 4.78 -22.71 -37.34
C CYS A 700 6.07 -23.34 -37.90
N ASP A 701 7.08 -22.54 -38.28
CA ASP A 701 8.35 -22.45 -37.52
C ASP A 701 9.29 -21.32 -38.04
N SER A 702 10.29 -20.99 -37.22
CA SER A 702 11.55 -20.28 -37.50
C SER A 702 11.56 -18.75 -37.63
N SER A 703 12.22 -18.11 -36.64
CA SER A 703 13.40 -17.21 -36.71
C SER A 703 13.46 -16.08 -37.77
N GLU A 704 14.14 -14.94 -37.60
CA GLU A 704 14.88 -14.32 -36.48
C GLU A 704 15.20 -12.84 -36.81
N THR A 705 15.77 -12.14 -35.82
CA THR A 705 16.70 -10.98 -35.89
C THR A 705 16.79 -10.10 -37.16
N TRP A 706 16.59 -8.78 -36.99
CA TRP A 706 17.23 -7.75 -37.83
C TRP A 706 17.82 -6.62 -36.96
N MET A 707 19.14 -6.60 -36.80
CA MET A 707 19.89 -5.39 -36.46
C MET A 707 20.55 -4.80 -37.70
N TRP A 708 20.34 -3.50 -37.86
CA TRP A 708 21.21 -2.47 -38.45
C TRP A 708 22.46 -2.91 -39.24
N LYS A 709 22.57 -2.36 -40.47
CA LYS A 709 23.87 -1.93 -40.99
C LYS A 709 23.85 -0.52 -41.56
N GLN A 710 24.94 0.17 -41.27
CA GLN A 710 25.26 1.56 -41.56
C GLN A 710 25.90 1.67 -42.96
N TYR A 711 25.70 2.79 -43.67
CA TYR A 711 26.58 3.16 -44.80
C TYR A 711 26.69 4.67 -44.95
N GLN A 712 27.92 5.16 -45.09
CA GLN A 712 28.27 6.52 -45.53
C GLN A 712 28.49 6.51 -47.05
N SER A 713 28.21 7.63 -47.73
CA SER A 713 29.14 8.21 -48.71
C SER A 713 28.81 9.68 -49.03
N ASP A 714 29.81 10.43 -49.48
CA ASP A 714 29.77 11.86 -49.76
C ASP A 714 29.01 12.23 -51.05
N ASN A 715 28.44 13.45 -51.08
CA ASN A 715 28.98 14.46 -52.01
C ASN A 715 28.61 15.92 -51.70
N ARG A 716 29.45 16.82 -52.21
CA ARG A 716 29.42 18.29 -52.08
C ARG A 716 28.38 18.94 -53.01
N TYR A 717 27.81 20.09 -52.63
CA TYR A 717 28.16 21.41 -53.21
C TYR A 717 27.37 22.58 -52.57
N GLN A 718 27.76 23.80 -52.95
CA GLN A 718 27.42 25.09 -52.32
C GLN A 718 26.04 25.63 -52.70
N GLY A 719 25.53 26.62 -51.94
CA GLY A 719 24.95 27.82 -52.59
C GLY A 719 23.54 28.28 -52.18
N SER A 720 23.51 29.33 -51.35
CA SER A 720 22.64 30.51 -51.46
C SER A 720 21.09 30.44 -51.39
N THR A 721 20.58 31.42 -50.64
CA THR A 721 19.33 32.20 -50.85
C THR A 721 17.93 31.60 -50.58
N PHE A 722 17.35 32.09 -49.48
CA PHE A 722 16.11 32.90 -49.47
C PHE A 722 14.77 32.21 -49.80
N SER A 723 13.98 31.92 -48.76
CA SER A 723 12.57 32.40 -48.66
C SER A 723 11.92 32.00 -47.32
N ARG A 724 11.58 32.98 -46.47
CA ARG A 724 10.55 32.79 -45.45
C ARG A 724 9.18 32.94 -46.12
N ARG A 725 8.44 31.85 -46.31
CA ARG A 725 6.97 31.91 -46.40
C ARG A 725 6.31 30.76 -45.64
N SER A 726 5.37 31.15 -44.79
CA SER A 726 4.55 30.29 -43.94
C SER A 726 3.64 29.36 -44.75
N SER A 727 3.57 28.09 -44.36
CA SER A 727 2.45 27.21 -44.70
C SER A 727 1.80 26.68 -43.42
N ARG A 728 0.46 26.73 -43.37
CA ARG A 728 -0.35 26.37 -42.21
C ARG A 728 -0.31 24.86 -41.96
N ARG A 729 0.16 24.41 -40.79
CA ARG A 729 -0.16 23.06 -40.29
C ARG A 729 -1.60 23.05 -39.77
N ARG A 730 -2.54 22.47 -40.53
CA ARG A 730 -3.75 21.89 -39.93
C ARG A 730 -3.32 20.68 -39.10
N ARG A 731 -3.48 20.73 -37.77
CA ARG A 731 -3.45 19.53 -36.93
C ARG A 731 -4.83 18.87 -37.04
N SER A 732 -4.91 17.73 -37.70
CA SER A 732 -6.08 16.85 -37.66
C SER A 732 -6.15 16.19 -36.28
N THR A 733 -7.16 16.53 -35.49
CA THR A 733 -7.48 15.79 -34.27
C THR A 733 -8.21 14.49 -34.64
N CYS A 734 -7.59 13.35 -34.36
CA CYS A 734 -8.23 12.05 -34.56
C CYS A 734 -9.18 11.77 -33.38
N PHE A 735 -10.47 11.63 -33.65
CA PHE A 735 -11.45 11.21 -32.64
C PHE A 735 -11.58 9.68 -32.66
N ILE A 736 -11.11 9.02 -31.61
CA ILE A 736 -11.40 7.60 -31.35
C ILE A 736 -12.82 7.53 -30.79
N SER A 737 -13.67 6.65 -31.32
CA SER A 737 -15.03 6.50 -30.80
C SER A 737 -15.01 5.83 -29.43
N ARG A 738 -15.95 6.21 -28.55
CA ARG A 738 -16.03 5.65 -27.18
C ARG A 738 -16.17 4.12 -27.17
N SER A 739 -16.82 3.55 -28.20
CA SER A 739 -16.94 2.10 -28.41
C SER A 739 -15.63 1.41 -28.81
N THR A 740 -14.79 2.04 -29.65
CA THR A 740 -13.48 1.47 -30.03
C THR A 740 -12.45 1.56 -28.90
N LEU A 741 -12.52 2.61 -28.09
CA LEU A 741 -11.74 2.68 -26.85
C LEU A 741 -12.14 1.57 -25.87
N GLN A 742 -13.45 1.34 -25.70
CA GLN A 742 -13.98 0.32 -24.79
C GLN A 742 -13.67 -1.10 -25.25
N SER A 743 -13.70 -1.39 -26.57
CA SER A 743 -13.28 -2.70 -27.10
C SER A 743 -11.79 -2.95 -26.88
N LEU A 744 -10.93 -1.97 -27.16
CA LEU A 744 -9.48 -2.06 -26.93
C LEU A 744 -9.13 -2.24 -25.45
N LEU A 745 -9.85 -1.57 -24.54
CA LEU A 745 -9.73 -1.77 -23.10
C LEU A 745 -10.16 -3.17 -22.68
N SER A 746 -11.32 -3.68 -23.15
CA SER A 746 -11.73 -5.05 -22.85
C SER A 746 -10.77 -6.11 -23.39
N GLN A 747 -10.17 -5.88 -24.56
CA GLN A 747 -9.23 -6.81 -25.18
C GLN A 747 -7.88 -6.82 -24.43
N ARG A 748 -7.46 -5.67 -23.89
CA ARG A 748 -6.31 -5.59 -22.97
C ARG A 748 -6.61 -6.21 -21.60
N LEU A 749 -7.79 -5.99 -21.04
CA LEU A 749 -8.19 -6.58 -19.76
C LEU A 749 -8.19 -8.12 -19.84
N HIS A 750 -8.73 -8.67 -20.93
CA HIS A 750 -8.77 -10.11 -21.16
C HIS A 750 -7.38 -10.73 -21.35
N SER A 751 -6.40 -9.96 -21.85
CA SER A 751 -4.99 -10.40 -21.96
C SER A 751 -4.21 -10.40 -20.63
N ILE A 752 -4.76 -9.79 -19.57
CA ILE A 752 -4.16 -9.73 -18.23
C ILE A 752 -4.77 -10.78 -17.29
N GLN A 753 -5.96 -11.30 -17.60
CA GLN A 753 -6.72 -12.22 -16.74
C GLN A 753 -6.54 -13.71 -17.05
N CYS A 754 -5.57 -14.09 -17.88
CA CYS A 754 -5.33 -15.50 -18.25
C CYS A 754 -3.84 -15.87 -18.27
N LEU A 755 -3.22 -15.89 -17.07
CA LEU A 755 -2.02 -16.71 -16.84
C LEU A 755 -1.89 -17.09 -15.35
N GLU A 756 -2.61 -18.13 -14.92
CA GLU A 756 -2.11 -19.10 -13.93
C GLU A 756 -3.12 -20.24 -13.70
N LYS A 757 -2.77 -21.43 -14.19
CA LYS A 757 -3.08 -22.73 -13.58
C LYS A 757 -2.38 -23.85 -14.35
N GLU A 758 -1.24 -24.29 -13.83
CA GLU A 758 -0.98 -25.70 -13.49
C GLU A 758 0.41 -25.84 -12.85
N LEU A 759 0.43 -25.96 -11.53
CA LEU A 759 1.35 -26.80 -10.77
C LEU A 759 0.64 -27.16 -9.46
N LEU A 760 0.79 -28.41 -9.03
CA LEU A 760 0.03 -29.04 -7.94
C LEU A 760 0.89 -29.21 -6.69
N ASP A 761 0.20 -29.42 -5.57
CA ASP A 761 0.67 -30.06 -4.33
C ASP A 761 1.66 -29.31 -3.42
N TYR A 762 1.14 -28.38 -2.61
CA TYR A 762 1.38 -28.43 -1.15
C TYR A 762 0.19 -27.84 -0.38
N GLU A 763 -0.19 -28.47 0.74
CA GLU A 763 -1.34 -28.09 1.56
C GLU A 763 -0.85 -27.29 2.80
N PRO A 764 -1.25 -26.00 2.98
CA PRO A 764 -0.78 -25.21 4.10
C PRO A 764 -1.57 -25.50 5.38
N GLN A 765 -0.89 -26.03 6.39
CA GLN A 765 -1.44 -26.20 7.74
C GLN A 765 -1.69 -24.86 8.43
N LEU A 766 -2.79 -24.77 9.20
CA LEU A 766 -2.97 -23.70 10.18
C LEU A 766 -1.89 -23.79 11.26
N TYR A 767 -1.23 -22.68 11.56
CA TYR A 767 -0.62 -22.47 12.87
C TYR A 767 -1.47 -21.50 13.67
N ALA A 768 -1.88 -21.95 14.86
CA ALA A 768 -2.52 -21.13 15.87
C ALA A 768 -1.46 -20.37 16.69
N LEU A 769 -1.94 -19.43 17.50
CA LEU A 769 -1.16 -18.75 18.54
C LEU A 769 -0.60 -19.77 19.55
N GLU A 770 0.58 -19.50 20.12
CA GLU A 770 0.69 -18.99 21.50
C GLU A 770 2.14 -18.73 21.92
N ASP A 771 2.32 -17.81 22.87
CA ASP A 771 3.56 -17.59 23.59
C ASP A 771 3.95 -18.83 24.41
N ASN A 772 5.22 -19.23 24.38
CA ASN A 772 5.86 -19.81 25.56
C ASN A 772 7.39 -19.65 25.52
N PRO A 773 8.02 -18.95 26.48
CA PRO A 773 9.46 -18.71 26.48
C PRO A 773 10.21 -19.75 27.32
N ASP A 774 10.50 -20.93 26.75
CA ASP A 774 11.49 -21.87 27.30
C ASP A 774 11.85 -22.98 26.27
N HIS A 775 12.71 -22.65 25.30
CA HIS A 775 13.78 -23.54 24.83
C HIS A 775 14.68 -22.86 23.79
N PHE A 776 15.96 -22.68 24.12
CA PHE A 776 17.02 -22.61 23.11
C PHE A 776 17.18 -23.99 22.47
N VAL A 777 17.34 -24.03 21.15
CA VAL A 777 17.86 -25.18 20.41
C VAL A 777 18.92 -24.66 19.46
N ASP A 778 20.13 -25.23 19.56
CA ASP A 778 21.26 -24.88 18.71
C ASP A 778 20.94 -25.16 17.23
N LEU A 779 21.36 -24.24 16.36
CA LEU A 779 21.36 -24.43 14.91
C LEU A 779 22.74 -24.94 14.49
N ASP A 780 22.80 -26.13 13.90
CA ASP A 780 24.02 -26.64 13.28
C ASP A 780 24.54 -25.67 12.21
N PRO A 781 25.83 -25.33 12.20
CA PRO A 781 26.41 -24.51 11.14
C PRO A 781 26.45 -25.29 9.83
N ILE A 782 25.87 -24.72 8.77
CA ILE A 782 25.99 -25.25 7.42
C ILE A 782 27.37 -24.87 6.87
N ASP A 783 28.30 -25.83 6.91
CA ASP A 783 29.60 -25.69 6.24
C ASP A 783 29.40 -25.62 4.71
N LEU A 784 29.65 -24.44 4.14
CA LEU A 784 29.75 -24.25 2.70
C LEU A 784 31.19 -24.54 2.25
N PRO A 785 31.41 -25.47 1.30
CA PRO A 785 32.76 -25.74 0.81
C PRO A 785 33.29 -24.53 0.02
N MET A 786 34.40 -23.95 0.49
CA MET A 786 35.11 -22.89 -0.23
C MET A 786 35.81 -23.46 -1.47
N ASN A 787 35.10 -23.48 -2.61
CA ASN A 787 35.71 -23.51 -3.92
C ASN A 787 36.04 -22.08 -4.38
N GLU A 788 37.17 -21.92 -5.06
CA GLU A 788 37.70 -20.65 -5.52
C GLU A 788 36.71 -19.89 -6.43
N PHE A 789 36.54 -18.59 -6.16
CA PHE A 789 35.72 -17.70 -6.97
C PHE A 789 36.49 -17.29 -8.23
N ASP A 790 36.17 -17.91 -9.37
CA ASP A 790 36.77 -17.58 -10.67
C ASP A 790 36.17 -16.29 -11.25
N PRO A 791 36.96 -15.20 -11.40
CA PRO A 791 36.45 -13.92 -11.90
C PRO A 791 35.96 -13.95 -13.36
N GLU A 792 36.33 -14.96 -14.16
CA GLU A 792 35.97 -15.00 -15.59
C GLU A 792 34.51 -15.45 -15.84
N GLN A 793 33.84 -16.07 -14.86
CA GLN A 793 32.44 -16.49 -14.99
C GLN A 793 31.42 -15.33 -15.04
N LEU A 794 31.82 -14.10 -14.69
CA LEU A 794 30.98 -12.90 -14.78
C LEU A 794 30.97 -12.26 -16.18
N SER A 795 31.68 -12.81 -17.15
CA SER A 795 31.89 -12.18 -18.46
C SER A 795 30.67 -12.19 -19.40
N ASP A 796 29.72 -13.11 -19.24
CA ASP A 796 28.55 -13.28 -20.13
C ASP A 796 27.19 -12.97 -19.49
N LEU A 797 27.18 -12.11 -18.45
CA LEU A 797 25.93 -11.49 -18.00
C LEU A 797 25.53 -10.38 -19.00
N GLY A 798 24.54 -10.73 -19.83
CA GLY A 798 24.10 -9.95 -20.99
C GLY A 798 23.65 -8.50 -20.73
N PRO A 799 23.28 -7.75 -21.79
CA PRO A 799 23.20 -6.29 -21.76
C PRO A 799 22.22 -5.69 -20.74
N ALA A 800 21.21 -6.46 -20.29
CA ALA A 800 20.31 -6.04 -19.21
C ALA A 800 21.02 -5.86 -17.87
N PHE A 801 22.02 -6.69 -17.56
CA PHE A 801 22.75 -6.64 -16.28
C PHE A 801 23.72 -5.45 -16.23
N LYS A 802 24.38 -5.14 -17.36
CA LYS A 802 25.27 -3.98 -17.49
C LYS A 802 24.54 -2.64 -17.35
N HIS A 803 23.24 -2.58 -17.66
CA HIS A 803 22.42 -1.38 -17.47
C HIS A 803 21.93 -1.20 -16.02
N LEU A 804 21.90 -2.27 -15.21
CA LEU A 804 21.64 -2.19 -13.78
C LEU A 804 22.91 -1.82 -13.00
N ALA A 805 24.06 -2.40 -13.36
CA ALA A 805 25.34 -2.06 -12.76
C ALA A 805 25.70 -0.57 -12.93
N SER A 806 25.37 0.06 -14.07
CA SER A 806 25.64 1.48 -14.32
C SER A 806 24.75 2.46 -13.54
N LEU A 807 23.75 1.97 -12.79
CA LEU A 807 22.88 2.79 -11.93
C LEU A 807 23.34 2.82 -10.46
N CYS A 808 24.34 2.01 -10.08
CA CYS A 808 24.69 1.76 -8.67
C CYS A 808 26.16 2.07 -8.29
N SER A 809 26.92 2.81 -9.11
CA SER A 809 28.32 3.18 -8.81
C SER A 809 28.47 4.64 -8.31
N PRO A 810 28.84 4.89 -7.04
CA PRO A 810 28.97 6.23 -6.48
C PRO A 810 30.42 6.75 -6.49
N GLU A 811 30.96 7.09 -7.66
CA GLU A 811 32.27 7.78 -7.76
C GLU A 811 32.22 8.96 -8.73
N THR A 812 32.14 10.19 -8.20
CA THR A 812 32.70 11.45 -8.78
C THR A 812 32.43 12.66 -7.87
N MET A 813 33.16 12.75 -6.76
CA MET A 813 33.30 13.98 -5.96
C MET A 813 34.76 14.13 -5.53
N LEU A 814 35.29 15.37 -5.61
CA LEU A 814 36.71 15.75 -5.44
C LEU A 814 37.59 15.34 -6.65
N LYS A 815 38.48 16.16 -7.25
CA LYS A 815 39.01 17.54 -7.11
C LYS A 815 39.84 17.84 -8.41
N PRO A 816 40.52 18.98 -8.60
CA PRO A 816 40.15 20.39 -8.44
C PRO A 816 40.35 21.20 -9.76
N GLU A 817 39.99 22.49 -9.80
CA GLU A 817 40.35 23.39 -10.91
C GLU A 817 41.85 23.76 -10.91
N ALA A 818 42.49 23.75 -12.09
CA ALA A 818 43.77 24.43 -12.32
C ALA A 818 43.93 24.89 -13.78
N MET A 819 44.10 26.19 -14.00
CA MET A 819 44.39 26.79 -15.31
C MET A 819 45.76 26.37 -15.88
N LYS A 820 45.84 26.14 -17.20
CA LYS A 820 46.63 26.98 -18.13
C LYS A 820 46.61 26.52 -19.59
N ASN A 821 46.42 27.50 -20.49
CA ASN A 821 47.00 27.60 -21.84
C ASN A 821 46.61 26.51 -22.87
N ARG A 822 46.52 26.79 -24.18
CA ARG A 822 46.75 27.99 -24.98
C ARG A 822 46.00 27.83 -26.31
N THR A 823 45.63 28.94 -26.97
CA THR A 823 45.49 29.11 -28.44
C THR A 823 45.28 27.84 -29.31
N ARG A 824 44.21 27.75 -30.10
CA ARG A 824 43.90 28.72 -31.17
C ARG A 824 42.48 28.58 -31.68
#